data_AF-A0A6A6WPP4-F1
#
_entry.id   AF-A0A6A6WPP4-F1
#
_cell.length_a   1.000
_cell.length_b   1.000
_cell.length_c   1.000
_cell.angle_alpha   90.00
_cell.angle_beta   90.00
_cell.angle_gamma   90.00
#
_symmetry.space_group_name_H-M   'P 1'
#
loop_
_entity.id
_entity.type
_entity.pdbx_description
1 polymer ?
#
loop_
_entity_poly.entity_id
_entity_poly.type
_entity_poly.pdbx_seq_one_letter_code
_entity_poly.pdbx_strand_id
1 'polypeptide(L)'
;QRARDDEQRRREAAELLEVQRARDDEQRNREAVQEKLRNTTLPELLDGCHIHLHLGLTVQNVALSTKGHPANADNKLRPDRILEWDDFPAQQEAIWGELMDSQFASERHFTNLNALEANGEMIRRRRIGSEIDLHIFQRSTLDDYISSIITQLYNNPTLRSTFQLQGAVEFENHANMLNPESQPLADQFCVYNTSTSSQDTKHRVAAFVMEYKAPHKVSLGRIYEGLHDMDLNKVLRRAKSDTSQDRQQRLIAAVITQAFSYMVQAGLEYGCVCTGEATIFLRVPDNPRTVYYFLSVPKGDVGQTTGWTPNSEGENRLHLTAVGQMLAFTLQALKTPPRSHNWRADAASTLKNWVIVYDELVRIASEDNPSSEYRPPQRNRFLRMSPVRLRPRPTQTSLANCGPARGQHKANDEEPDTPSRRQSPSRRTTRSQAKTPTTNSSLSSHGSRHGAQSGPYCTQNCLRGLVIGGPLDMLCPNVRDHGESHHQIDQTTFLALIREQLAQDLDTDCTAIGRPGACGAPYRIRLRPYGYTTVAKATTIYLVDRLLWEATIYEHLRPIQGIHVPVHLGNINLVRPLFEGFALVHMMFLSFGGELVGRHITAKNEVEVIRKVENSVRAIERLGVQQNDLAPRNMLWNREIGSIMIIDFERAKFVKPQAVLGVPSPNQKRRSSAERSLVKQPEYETPFLGELGRAISQLRALIERRD
;
A
#
# COMPACT_ATOMS: atom_id res chain seq x y z
N GLN A 1 -54.31 35.67 -55.07
CA GLN A 1 -54.37 35.69 -53.59
C GLN A 1 -54.37 34.29 -53.00
N ARG A 2 -55.51 33.63 -52.78
CA ARG A 2 -55.62 32.36 -52.01
C ARG A 2 -54.48 31.34 -52.17
N ALA A 3 -54.03 31.04 -53.39
CA ALA A 3 -52.92 30.12 -53.64
C ALA A 3 -51.57 30.58 -53.05
N ARG A 4 -51.27 31.89 -53.05
CA ARG A 4 -50.10 32.48 -52.38
C ARG A 4 -50.25 32.43 -50.86
N ASP A 5 -51.46 32.66 -50.35
CA ASP A 5 -51.76 32.64 -48.92
C ASP A 5 -51.70 31.20 -48.35
N ASP A 6 -52.01 30.17 -49.16
CA ASP A 6 -51.79 28.75 -48.83
C ASP A 6 -50.31 28.35 -48.91
N GLU A 7 -49.59 28.81 -49.92
CA GLU A 7 -48.16 28.54 -50.05
C GLU A 7 -47.36 29.19 -48.91
N GLN A 8 -47.69 30.42 -48.54
CA GLN A 8 -47.06 31.11 -47.42
C GLN A 8 -47.35 30.41 -46.08
N ARG A 9 -48.59 30.00 -45.80
CA ARG A 9 -48.92 29.20 -44.60
C ARG A 9 -48.20 27.85 -44.56
N ARG A 10 -47.96 27.22 -45.72
CA ARG A 10 -47.15 25.98 -45.80
C ARG A 10 -45.67 26.23 -45.51
N ARG A 11 -45.12 27.36 -45.94
CA ARG A 11 -43.74 27.77 -45.62
C ARG A 11 -43.59 28.08 -44.13
N GLU A 12 -44.49 28.90 -43.57
CA GLU A 12 -44.52 29.23 -42.14
C GLU A 12 -44.68 27.97 -41.26
N ALA A 13 -45.54 27.02 -41.65
CA ALA A 13 -45.69 25.74 -40.94
C ALA A 13 -44.45 24.83 -41.06
N ALA A 14 -43.74 24.85 -42.20
CA ALA A 14 -42.50 24.10 -42.37
C ALA A 14 -41.35 24.71 -41.53
N GLU A 15 -41.24 26.04 -41.51
CA GLU A 15 -40.26 26.79 -40.72
C GLU A 15 -40.48 26.58 -39.21
N LEU A 16 -41.73 26.59 -38.74
CA LEU A 16 -42.08 26.22 -37.36
C LEU A 16 -41.72 24.76 -37.02
N LEU A 17 -41.90 23.82 -37.95
CA LEU A 17 -41.51 22.43 -37.76
C LEU A 17 -39.99 22.24 -37.71
N GLU A 18 -39.25 23.00 -38.52
CA GLU A 18 -37.78 23.02 -38.54
C GLU A 18 -37.21 23.63 -37.26
N VAL A 19 -37.76 24.75 -36.79
CA VAL A 19 -37.42 25.34 -35.49
C VAL A 19 -37.75 24.40 -34.33
N GLN A 20 -38.86 23.66 -34.39
CA GLN A 20 -39.19 22.67 -33.35
C GLN A 20 -38.18 21.50 -33.36
N ARG A 21 -37.84 20.96 -34.54
CA ARG A 21 -36.81 19.90 -34.65
C ARG A 21 -35.46 20.38 -34.12
N ALA A 22 -35.03 21.59 -34.49
CA ALA A 22 -33.79 22.18 -33.99
C ALA A 22 -33.77 22.32 -32.46
N ARG A 23 -34.90 22.70 -31.84
CA ARG A 23 -35.05 22.73 -30.38
C ARG A 23 -35.04 21.32 -29.76
N ASP A 24 -35.71 20.35 -30.38
CA ASP A 24 -35.75 18.98 -29.89
C ASP A 24 -34.38 18.28 -30.03
N ASP A 25 -33.60 18.61 -31.07
CA ASP A 25 -32.22 18.19 -31.26
C ASP A 25 -31.28 18.89 -30.26
N GLU A 26 -31.43 20.20 -30.05
CA GLU A 26 -30.64 20.94 -29.06
C GLU A 26 -30.89 20.43 -27.64
N GLN A 27 -32.15 20.19 -27.28
CA GLN A 27 -32.53 19.64 -25.97
C GLN A 27 -31.94 18.23 -25.77
N ARG A 28 -32.08 17.33 -26.76
CA ARG A 28 -31.44 15.99 -26.71
C ARG A 28 -29.92 16.07 -26.61
N ASN A 29 -29.28 17.01 -27.29
CA ASN A 29 -27.83 17.21 -27.20
C ASN A 29 -27.41 17.72 -25.81
N ARG A 30 -28.15 18.69 -25.24
CA ARG A 30 -27.93 19.18 -23.86
C ARG A 30 -28.08 18.06 -22.84
N GLU A 31 -29.12 17.25 -22.96
CA GLU A 31 -29.36 16.08 -22.09
C GLU A 31 -28.23 15.05 -22.22
N ALA A 32 -27.80 14.71 -23.43
CA ALA A 32 -26.69 13.78 -23.67
C ALA A 32 -25.35 14.29 -23.11
N VAL A 33 -25.06 15.60 -23.22
CA VAL A 33 -23.87 16.22 -22.64
C VAL A 33 -23.96 16.20 -21.10
N GLN A 34 -25.11 16.52 -20.52
CA GLN A 34 -25.31 16.48 -19.08
C GLN A 34 -25.17 15.06 -18.52
N GLU A 35 -25.67 14.05 -19.25
CA GLU A 35 -25.53 12.63 -18.93
C GLU A 35 -24.05 12.16 -18.95
N LYS A 36 -23.22 12.72 -19.84
CA LYS A 36 -21.77 12.46 -19.87
C LYS A 36 -20.96 13.18 -18.80
N LEU A 37 -21.46 14.33 -18.30
CA LEU A 37 -20.75 15.16 -17.31
C LEU A 37 -21.10 14.81 -15.85
N ARG A 38 -22.23 14.14 -15.60
CA ARG A 38 -22.62 13.67 -14.25
C ARG A 38 -21.64 12.61 -13.73
N ASN A 39 -21.51 12.52 -12.41
CA ASN A 39 -20.76 11.43 -11.78
C ASN A 39 -21.39 10.06 -12.05
N THR A 40 -20.54 9.05 -12.21
CA THR A 40 -20.95 7.67 -12.47
C THR A 40 -21.31 6.92 -11.19
N THR A 41 -22.21 5.94 -11.32
CA THR A 41 -22.43 4.88 -10.32
C THR A 41 -21.34 3.81 -10.41
N LEU A 42 -21.28 2.88 -9.45
CA LEU A 42 -20.28 1.81 -9.49
C LEU A 42 -20.39 0.94 -10.76
N PRO A 43 -21.58 0.48 -11.21
CA PRO A 43 -21.71 -0.25 -12.47
C PRO A 43 -21.31 0.57 -13.71
N GLU A 44 -21.69 1.85 -13.78
CA GLU A 44 -21.32 2.75 -14.88
C GLU A 44 -19.80 2.96 -14.95
N LEU A 45 -19.14 3.08 -13.80
CA LEU A 45 -17.67 3.19 -13.71
C LEU A 45 -16.99 1.92 -14.22
N LEU A 46 -17.44 0.73 -13.78
CA LEU A 46 -16.86 -0.55 -14.20
C LEU A 46 -16.99 -0.76 -15.71
N ASP A 47 -18.14 -0.41 -16.28
CA ASP A 47 -18.39 -0.47 -17.71
C ASP A 47 -17.51 0.51 -18.49
N GLY A 48 -17.50 1.79 -18.09
CA GLY A 48 -16.69 2.83 -18.71
C GLY A 48 -15.18 2.56 -18.62
N CYS A 49 -14.69 2.05 -17.48
CA CYS A 49 -13.29 1.65 -17.33
C CYS A 49 -12.91 0.48 -18.25
N HIS A 50 -13.80 -0.51 -18.42
CA HIS A 50 -13.56 -1.60 -19.36
C HIS A 50 -13.51 -1.11 -20.80
N ILE A 51 -14.57 -0.41 -21.23
CA ILE A 51 -14.76 0.02 -22.63
C ILE A 51 -13.74 1.07 -23.06
N HIS A 52 -13.53 2.13 -22.26
CA HIS A 52 -12.70 3.27 -22.68
C HIS A 52 -11.21 3.10 -22.33
N LEU A 53 -10.88 2.39 -21.25
CA LEU A 53 -9.50 2.27 -20.75
C LEU A 53 -8.90 0.90 -21.06
N HIS A 54 -9.49 -0.18 -20.56
CA HIS A 54 -8.87 -1.51 -20.59
C HIS A 54 -8.84 -2.13 -22.00
N LEU A 55 -9.93 -2.02 -22.78
CA LEU A 55 -9.93 -2.43 -24.20
C LEU A 55 -8.91 -1.63 -25.05
N GLY A 56 -8.52 -0.44 -24.58
CA GLY A 56 -7.49 0.41 -25.20
C GLY A 56 -6.04 -0.05 -24.98
N LEU A 57 -5.80 -1.14 -24.23
CA LEU A 57 -4.46 -1.70 -24.03
C LEU A 57 -3.83 -2.12 -25.37
N THR A 58 -2.61 -1.63 -25.60
CA THR A 58 -1.78 -2.05 -26.74
C THR A 58 -0.37 -2.44 -26.28
N VAL A 59 0.11 -3.60 -26.72
CA VAL A 59 1.46 -4.10 -26.44
C VAL A 59 2.41 -3.63 -27.54
N GLN A 60 3.61 -3.21 -27.16
CA GLN A 60 4.65 -2.78 -28.12
C GLN A 60 5.30 -3.99 -28.81
N ASN A 61 5.79 -3.79 -30.04
CA ASN A 61 6.54 -4.82 -30.75
C ASN A 61 7.81 -5.20 -29.97
N VAL A 62 8.08 -6.50 -29.79
CA VAL A 62 9.23 -7.06 -29.07
C VAL A 62 10.58 -6.43 -29.48
N ALA A 63 10.76 -6.06 -30.74
CA ALA A 63 11.97 -5.41 -31.24
C ALA A 63 12.22 -4.00 -30.66
N LEU A 64 11.16 -3.32 -30.21
CA LEU A 64 11.16 -1.97 -29.62
C LEU A 64 10.89 -2.00 -28.09
N SER A 65 10.86 -3.19 -27.48
CA SER A 65 10.55 -3.39 -26.06
C SER A 65 11.80 -3.71 -25.25
N THR A 66 11.76 -3.49 -23.93
CA THR A 66 12.88 -3.77 -23.04
C THR A 66 13.23 -5.26 -23.02
N LYS A 67 14.49 -5.58 -23.34
CA LYS A 67 15.04 -6.93 -23.18
C LYS A 67 15.56 -7.10 -21.76
N GLY A 68 15.40 -8.29 -21.18
CA GLY A 68 15.82 -8.57 -19.81
C GLY A 68 15.16 -9.83 -19.26
N HIS A 69 15.50 -10.17 -18.01
CA HIS A 69 15.00 -11.35 -17.33
C HIS A 69 13.47 -11.30 -17.14
N PRO A 70 12.73 -12.41 -17.38
CA PRO A 70 11.30 -12.46 -17.14
C PRO A 70 10.91 -12.71 -15.67
N ALA A 71 11.81 -13.25 -14.83
CA ALA A 71 11.54 -13.49 -13.41
C ALA A 71 12.83 -13.61 -12.59
N ASN A 72 13.09 -12.65 -11.70
CA ASN A 72 14.14 -12.74 -10.70
C ASN A 72 13.71 -13.70 -9.58
N ALA A 73 13.77 -15.00 -9.85
CA ALA A 73 13.41 -16.07 -8.91
C ALA A 73 14.62 -16.69 -8.20
N ASP A 74 15.85 -16.42 -8.66
CA ASP A 74 17.03 -17.14 -8.18
C ASP A 74 17.30 -16.91 -6.67
N ASN A 75 17.66 -18.00 -5.98
CA ASN A 75 17.85 -18.07 -4.53
C ASN A 75 16.66 -17.58 -3.67
N LYS A 76 15.46 -17.38 -4.23
CA LYS A 76 14.24 -17.00 -3.47
C LYS A 76 13.53 -18.22 -2.90
N LEU A 77 12.73 -18.01 -1.85
CA LEU A 77 11.87 -19.05 -1.28
C LEU A 77 10.85 -19.50 -2.32
N ARG A 78 10.70 -20.81 -2.52
CA ARG A 78 9.70 -21.40 -3.42
C ARG A 78 8.73 -22.32 -2.68
N PRO A 79 7.49 -22.47 -3.15
CA PRO A 79 6.61 -23.51 -2.65
C PRO A 79 7.10 -24.90 -3.09
N ASP A 80 6.46 -25.95 -2.60
CA ASP A 80 6.54 -27.30 -3.17
C ASP A 80 5.50 -27.47 -4.30
N ARG A 81 4.34 -26.80 -4.23
CA ARG A 81 3.23 -26.91 -5.21
C ARG A 81 2.63 -25.56 -5.63
N ILE A 82 2.18 -25.50 -6.88
CA ILE A 82 1.35 -24.42 -7.45
C ILE A 82 0.05 -25.09 -7.92
N LEU A 83 -1.14 -24.68 -7.48
CA LEU A 83 -2.42 -25.37 -7.77
C LEU A 83 -3.57 -24.41 -8.14
N GLU A 84 -4.56 -24.85 -8.92
CA GLU A 84 -5.76 -24.05 -9.24
C GLU A 84 -6.54 -23.64 -7.97
N TRP A 85 -6.93 -22.37 -7.89
CA TRP A 85 -7.72 -21.78 -6.80
C TRP A 85 -9.22 -21.92 -7.07
N ASP A 86 -9.71 -23.16 -6.93
CA ASP A 86 -11.08 -23.58 -7.28
C ASP A 86 -12.22 -22.72 -6.73
N ASP A 87 -12.09 -22.17 -5.52
CA ASP A 87 -13.14 -21.42 -4.83
C ASP A 87 -13.03 -19.89 -4.99
N PHE A 88 -12.01 -19.37 -5.68
CA PHE A 88 -11.85 -17.93 -5.98
C PHE A 88 -13.13 -17.30 -6.58
N PRO A 89 -13.80 -17.90 -7.60
CA PRO A 89 -15.07 -17.41 -8.11
C PRO A 89 -16.15 -17.13 -7.06
N ALA A 90 -16.30 -18.03 -6.08
CA ALA A 90 -17.33 -17.92 -5.05
C ALA A 90 -16.94 -16.90 -3.97
N GLN A 91 -15.65 -16.78 -3.67
CA GLN A 91 -15.13 -15.75 -2.77
C GLN A 91 -15.30 -14.34 -3.36
N GLN A 92 -15.04 -14.17 -4.66
CA GLN A 92 -15.33 -12.93 -5.39
C GLN A 92 -16.83 -12.59 -5.42
N GLU A 93 -17.70 -13.59 -5.67
CA GLU A 93 -19.16 -13.43 -5.63
C GLU A 93 -19.66 -12.93 -4.26
N ALA A 94 -19.12 -13.49 -3.16
CA ALA A 94 -19.49 -13.05 -1.81
C ALA A 94 -19.15 -11.58 -1.53
N ILE A 95 -18.00 -11.09 -2.00
CA ILE A 95 -17.63 -9.66 -1.89
C ILE A 95 -18.59 -8.78 -2.71
N TRP A 96 -18.99 -9.24 -3.90
CA TRP A 96 -19.96 -8.53 -4.73
C TRP A 96 -21.37 -8.50 -4.13
N GLY A 97 -21.80 -9.56 -3.44
CA GLY A 97 -23.06 -9.57 -2.68
C GLY A 97 -23.13 -8.44 -1.65
N GLU A 98 -22.13 -8.38 -0.75
CA GLU A 98 -22.01 -7.34 0.29
C GLU A 98 -22.00 -5.91 -0.29
N LEU A 99 -21.40 -5.71 -1.48
CA LEU A 99 -21.42 -4.42 -2.17
C LEU A 99 -22.79 -4.08 -2.77
N MET A 100 -23.46 -5.04 -3.41
CA MET A 100 -24.72 -4.84 -4.14
C MET A 100 -25.96 -4.80 -3.23
N ASP A 101 -25.90 -5.44 -2.06
CA ASP A 101 -26.93 -5.35 -1.02
C ASP A 101 -26.96 -3.96 -0.33
N SER A 102 -25.98 -3.09 -0.65
CA SER A 102 -25.88 -1.73 -0.13
C SER A 102 -26.28 -0.67 -1.18
N GLN A 103 -26.77 0.48 -0.72
CA GLN A 103 -27.13 1.61 -1.61
C GLN A 103 -25.93 2.21 -2.35
N PHE A 104 -24.69 1.97 -1.86
CA PHE A 104 -23.44 2.49 -2.42
C PHE A 104 -23.30 2.24 -3.92
N ALA A 105 -23.69 1.06 -4.41
CA ALA A 105 -23.59 0.70 -5.83
C ALA A 105 -24.46 1.60 -6.75
N SER A 106 -25.52 2.21 -6.20
CA SER A 106 -26.43 3.11 -6.92
C SER A 106 -26.09 4.59 -6.77
N GLU A 107 -25.16 4.95 -5.88
CA GLU A 107 -24.78 6.34 -5.60
C GLU A 107 -23.76 6.86 -6.62
N ARG A 108 -23.81 8.17 -6.91
CA ARG A 108 -23.05 8.82 -7.99
C ARG A 108 -21.79 9.52 -7.50
N HIS A 109 -20.81 8.73 -7.09
CA HIS A 109 -19.57 9.23 -6.48
C HIS A 109 -18.38 9.34 -7.42
N PHE A 110 -18.43 8.73 -8.61
CA PHE A 110 -17.23 8.45 -9.39
C PHE A 110 -17.09 9.30 -10.66
N THR A 111 -15.88 9.25 -11.23
CA THR A 111 -15.47 9.96 -12.45
C THR A 111 -16.51 9.88 -13.56
N ASN A 112 -16.86 11.03 -14.13
CA ASN A 112 -17.85 11.10 -15.21
C ASN A 112 -17.37 10.43 -16.52
N LEU A 113 -18.31 10.03 -17.37
CA LEU A 113 -18.01 9.29 -18.60
C LEU A 113 -17.13 10.11 -19.57
N ASN A 114 -17.33 11.43 -19.65
CA ASN A 114 -16.51 12.30 -20.48
C ASN A 114 -15.02 12.26 -20.11
N ALA A 115 -14.69 12.23 -18.81
CA ALA A 115 -13.32 12.09 -18.34
C ALA A 115 -12.74 10.68 -18.59
N LEU A 116 -13.56 9.63 -18.49
CA LEU A 116 -13.14 8.26 -18.84
C LEU A 116 -12.85 8.12 -20.36
N GLU A 117 -13.68 8.70 -21.22
CA GLU A 117 -13.46 8.76 -22.67
C GLU A 117 -12.14 9.48 -23.02
N ALA A 118 -11.92 10.67 -22.45
CA ALA A 118 -10.70 11.47 -22.65
C ALA A 118 -9.44 10.75 -22.15
N ASN A 119 -9.48 10.15 -20.96
CA ASN A 119 -8.39 9.32 -20.44
C ASN A 119 -8.10 8.14 -21.39
N GLY A 120 -9.16 7.48 -21.88
CA GLY A 120 -9.07 6.39 -22.85
C GLY A 120 -8.42 6.78 -24.18
N GLU A 121 -8.60 8.01 -24.66
CA GLU A 121 -7.84 8.53 -25.80
C GLU A 121 -6.34 8.71 -25.53
N MET A 122 -5.98 9.15 -24.32
CA MET A 122 -4.58 9.28 -23.92
C MET A 122 -3.90 7.91 -23.77
N ILE A 123 -4.61 6.93 -23.19
CA ILE A 123 -4.13 5.55 -22.98
C ILE A 123 -3.89 4.85 -24.32
N ARG A 124 -4.84 4.93 -25.27
CA ARG A 124 -4.72 4.31 -26.61
C ARG A 124 -3.51 4.79 -27.43
N ARG A 125 -2.90 5.93 -27.08
CA ARG A 125 -1.67 6.45 -27.71
C ARG A 125 -0.39 5.86 -27.11
N ARG A 126 -0.47 5.20 -25.94
CA ARG A 126 0.67 4.57 -25.26
C ARG A 126 0.70 3.07 -25.57
N ARG A 127 1.91 2.54 -25.75
CA ARG A 127 2.16 1.10 -25.93
C ARG A 127 3.01 0.58 -24.79
N ILE A 128 2.68 -0.60 -24.27
CA ILE A 128 3.42 -1.21 -23.17
C ILE A 128 4.66 -1.92 -23.74
N GLY A 129 5.85 -1.38 -23.49
CA GLY A 129 7.14 -1.97 -23.89
C GLY A 129 8.06 -2.37 -22.72
N SER A 130 7.66 -2.09 -21.49
CA SER A 130 8.43 -2.33 -20.27
C SER A 130 7.53 -2.50 -19.04
N GLU A 131 8.11 -2.99 -17.93
CA GLU A 131 7.46 -3.00 -16.61
C GLU A 131 7.08 -1.59 -16.13
N ILE A 132 7.85 -0.56 -16.51
CA ILE A 132 7.57 0.85 -16.16
C ILE A 132 6.34 1.36 -16.93
N ASP A 133 6.24 1.07 -18.24
CA ASP A 133 5.05 1.41 -19.04
C ASP A 133 3.82 0.69 -18.50
N LEU A 134 3.98 -0.58 -18.10
CA LEU A 134 2.91 -1.36 -17.48
C LEU A 134 2.47 -0.77 -16.15
N HIS A 135 3.40 -0.37 -15.26
CA HIS A 135 3.06 0.31 -14.02
C HIS A 135 2.27 1.61 -14.27
N ILE A 136 2.72 2.44 -15.22
CA ILE A 136 2.02 3.69 -15.58
C ILE A 136 0.62 3.39 -16.12
N PHE A 137 0.47 2.37 -16.96
CA PHE A 137 -0.83 1.93 -17.47
C PHE A 137 -1.75 1.45 -16.34
N GLN A 138 -1.26 0.57 -15.47
CA GLN A 138 -2.01 -0.01 -14.34
C GLN A 138 -2.48 1.09 -13.39
N ARG A 139 -1.59 2.02 -13.03
CA ARG A 139 -1.92 3.16 -12.18
C ARG A 139 -3.11 3.96 -12.73
N SER A 140 -3.04 4.37 -13.99
CA SER A 140 -4.05 5.21 -14.65
C SER A 140 -5.29 4.47 -15.15
N THR A 141 -5.37 3.13 -15.02
CA THR A 141 -6.53 2.33 -15.46
C THR A 141 -7.17 1.50 -14.34
N LEU A 142 -6.46 1.27 -13.24
CA LEU A 142 -6.87 0.40 -12.14
C LEU A 142 -6.63 1.07 -10.78
N ASP A 143 -5.37 1.30 -10.40
CA ASP A 143 -5.00 1.69 -9.02
C ASP A 143 -5.74 2.95 -8.55
N ASP A 144 -5.76 4.01 -9.38
CA ASP A 144 -6.40 5.29 -9.03
C ASP A 144 -7.93 5.14 -8.87
N TYR A 145 -8.57 4.26 -9.66
CA TYR A 145 -10.02 3.99 -9.55
C TYR A 145 -10.37 3.12 -8.35
N ILE A 146 -9.58 2.08 -8.06
CA ILE A 146 -9.76 1.23 -6.86
C ILE A 146 -9.56 2.07 -5.60
N SER A 147 -8.54 2.93 -5.58
CA SER A 147 -8.28 3.86 -4.48
C SER A 147 -9.45 4.84 -4.27
N SER A 148 -10.03 5.35 -5.37
CA SER A 148 -11.23 6.20 -5.33
C SER A 148 -12.45 5.45 -4.78
N ILE A 149 -12.73 4.24 -5.28
CA ILE A 149 -13.85 3.40 -4.82
C ILE A 149 -13.71 3.10 -3.31
N ILE A 150 -12.54 2.68 -2.85
CA ILE A 150 -12.32 2.34 -1.45
C ILE A 150 -12.38 3.58 -0.53
N THR A 151 -11.91 4.74 -1.01
CA THR A 151 -12.09 6.01 -0.29
C THR A 151 -13.57 6.34 -0.06
N GLN A 152 -14.43 6.07 -1.05
CA GLN A 152 -15.88 6.25 -0.88
C GLN A 152 -16.53 5.14 -0.03
N LEU A 153 -16.07 3.89 -0.14
CA LEU A 153 -16.51 2.80 0.75
C LEU A 153 -16.21 3.10 2.23
N TYR A 154 -15.08 3.74 2.54
CA TYR A 154 -14.71 4.12 3.90
C TYR A 154 -15.68 5.15 4.53
N ASN A 155 -16.35 5.96 3.70
CA ASN A 155 -17.37 6.91 4.16
C ASN A 155 -18.68 6.21 4.55
N ASN A 156 -18.93 4.98 4.07
CA ASN A 156 -20.09 4.17 4.47
C ASN A 156 -19.75 3.36 5.75
N PRO A 157 -20.39 3.62 6.91
CA PRO A 157 -20.01 2.97 8.17
C PRO A 157 -20.17 1.45 8.17
N THR A 158 -21.18 0.93 7.45
CA THR A 158 -21.46 -0.51 7.35
C THR A 158 -20.37 -1.19 6.54
N LEU A 159 -20.12 -0.73 5.31
CA LEU A 159 -19.12 -1.32 4.42
C LEU A 159 -17.69 -1.17 4.98
N ARG A 160 -17.38 -0.04 5.62
CA ARG A 160 -16.13 0.15 6.37
C ARG A 160 -15.94 -0.95 7.43
N SER A 161 -17.00 -1.32 8.15
CA SER A 161 -16.94 -2.39 9.16
C SER A 161 -16.83 -3.78 8.52
N THR A 162 -17.61 -4.06 7.47
CA THR A 162 -17.62 -5.35 6.75
C THR A 162 -16.25 -5.68 6.13
N PHE A 163 -15.58 -4.67 5.55
CA PHE A 163 -14.28 -4.83 4.88
C PHE A 163 -13.07 -4.38 5.72
N GLN A 164 -13.28 -4.03 7.00
CA GLN A 164 -12.21 -3.61 7.94
C GLN A 164 -11.31 -2.47 7.41
N LEU A 165 -11.91 -1.50 6.70
CA LEU A 165 -11.18 -0.40 6.09
C LEU A 165 -10.64 0.56 7.17
N GLN A 166 -9.32 0.78 7.22
CA GLN A 166 -8.69 1.71 8.18
C GLN A 166 -8.65 3.15 7.65
N GLY A 167 -8.84 3.33 6.35
CA GLY A 167 -8.85 4.61 5.66
C GLY A 167 -8.76 4.44 4.15
N ALA A 168 -7.78 5.09 3.54
CA ALA A 168 -7.51 5.00 2.11
C ALA A 168 -6.60 3.80 1.78
N VAL A 169 -6.63 3.36 0.53
CA VAL A 169 -5.68 2.39 0.00
C VAL A 169 -4.61 3.08 -0.83
N GLU A 170 -3.34 2.73 -0.61
CA GLU A 170 -2.19 3.29 -1.34
C GLU A 170 -1.45 2.14 -2.07
N PHE A 171 -1.29 2.27 -3.39
CA PHE A 171 -0.54 1.34 -4.26
C PHE A 171 0.88 1.90 -4.43
N GLU A 172 1.89 1.27 -3.81
CA GLU A 172 3.26 1.84 -3.73
C GLU A 172 4.37 0.85 -4.15
N ASN A 173 5.39 1.36 -4.83
CA ASN A 173 6.65 0.63 -5.09
C ASN A 173 7.60 0.79 -3.90
N HIS A 174 8.18 -0.32 -3.45
CA HIS A 174 8.95 -0.41 -2.21
C HIS A 174 10.32 0.26 -2.30
N ALA A 175 10.95 0.22 -3.48
CA ALA A 175 12.27 0.80 -3.69
C ALA A 175 12.28 2.31 -3.45
N ASN A 176 11.18 2.99 -3.80
CA ASN A 176 11.06 4.45 -3.69
C ASN A 176 10.87 4.94 -2.24
N MET A 177 10.49 4.08 -1.29
CA MET A 177 10.22 4.50 0.10
C MET A 177 11.48 4.76 0.92
N LEU A 178 12.58 4.07 0.62
CA LEU A 178 13.84 4.19 1.36
C LEU A 178 15.01 4.73 0.52
N ASN A 179 14.82 5.03 -0.76
CA ASN A 179 15.78 5.81 -1.54
C ASN A 179 15.16 6.34 -2.86
N PRO A 180 14.85 7.65 -2.97
CA PRO A 180 14.36 8.24 -4.22
C PRO A 180 15.38 8.27 -5.36
N GLU A 181 16.68 8.09 -5.08
CA GLU A 181 17.78 8.15 -6.06
C GLU A 181 18.20 6.77 -6.59
N SER A 182 17.79 5.66 -5.94
CA SER A 182 17.96 4.34 -6.54
C SER A 182 16.97 4.16 -7.68
N GLN A 183 17.43 3.61 -8.80
CA GLN A 183 16.54 3.09 -9.83
C GLN A 183 15.52 2.14 -9.16
N PRO A 184 14.21 2.34 -9.38
CA PRO A 184 13.21 1.49 -8.74
C PRO A 184 13.46 0.04 -9.16
N LEU A 185 13.60 -0.84 -8.17
CA LEU A 185 13.43 -2.27 -8.40
C LEU A 185 11.96 -2.45 -8.82
N ALA A 186 11.74 -2.56 -10.13
CA ALA A 186 10.43 -2.45 -10.78
C ALA A 186 9.47 -3.63 -10.48
N ASP A 187 9.86 -4.48 -9.54
CA ASP A 187 9.32 -5.81 -9.27
C ASP A 187 8.62 -5.90 -7.89
N GLN A 188 8.64 -4.83 -7.07
CA GLN A 188 8.11 -4.88 -5.69
C GLN A 188 7.05 -3.80 -5.45
N PHE A 189 5.80 -4.12 -5.78
CA PHE A 189 4.64 -3.33 -5.39
C PHE A 189 3.86 -4.05 -4.29
N CYS A 190 3.27 -3.29 -3.37
CA CYS A 190 2.28 -3.78 -2.42
C CYS A 190 1.16 -2.76 -2.30
N VAL A 191 0.01 -3.26 -1.89
CA VAL A 191 -1.20 -2.48 -1.64
C VAL A 191 -1.36 -2.34 -0.13
N TYR A 192 -1.49 -1.10 0.35
CA TYR A 192 -1.53 -0.79 1.77
C TYR A 192 -2.91 -0.28 2.21
N ASN A 193 -3.45 -0.82 3.31
CA ASN A 193 -4.53 -0.20 4.09
C ASN A 193 -3.90 0.92 4.94
N THR A 194 -4.35 2.16 4.80
CA THR A 194 -3.69 3.31 5.42
C THR A 194 -4.66 4.14 6.26
N SER A 195 -4.31 4.38 7.53
CA SER A 195 -5.17 5.14 8.44
C SER A 195 -5.26 6.62 8.04
N THR A 196 -6.47 7.15 7.95
CA THR A 196 -6.72 8.58 7.70
C THR A 196 -6.63 9.44 8.97
N SER A 197 -6.02 8.90 10.03
CA SER A 197 -5.84 9.59 11.32
C SER A 197 -5.04 10.88 11.16
N SER A 198 -5.58 11.99 11.68
CA SER A 198 -4.93 13.31 11.77
C SER A 198 -3.77 13.38 12.78
N GLN A 199 -3.24 12.23 13.19
CA GLN A 199 -2.01 12.07 13.98
C GLN A 199 -0.96 11.45 13.05
N ASP A 200 0.23 12.07 12.95
CA ASP A 200 1.20 11.84 11.85
C ASP A 200 1.75 10.41 11.74
N THR A 201 1.44 9.56 12.70
CA THR A 201 1.52 8.11 12.54
C THR A 201 0.42 7.61 11.60
N LYS A 202 0.63 7.76 10.28
CA LYS A 202 -0.08 6.94 9.28
C LYS A 202 0.24 5.48 9.55
N HIS A 203 -0.67 4.77 10.21
CA HIS A 203 -0.58 3.32 10.35
C HIS A 203 -0.83 2.71 8.96
N ARG A 204 0.11 1.89 8.50
CA ARG A 204 0.06 1.25 7.17
C ARG A 204 0.16 -0.25 7.36
N VAL A 205 -0.81 -0.98 6.83
CA VAL A 205 -0.81 -2.46 6.84
C VAL A 205 -0.80 -2.94 5.41
N ALA A 206 0.20 -3.72 5.02
CA ALA A 206 0.22 -4.35 3.70
C ALA A 206 -0.92 -5.38 3.60
N ALA A 207 -1.67 -5.35 2.50
CA ALA A 207 -2.78 -6.26 2.24
C ALA A 207 -2.37 -7.38 1.28
N PHE A 208 -1.66 -7.04 0.19
CA PHE A 208 -1.14 -8.00 -0.79
C PHE A 208 0.05 -7.44 -1.59
N VAL A 209 0.86 -8.36 -2.14
CA VAL A 209 1.97 -8.05 -3.08
C VAL A 209 1.45 -8.03 -4.51
N MET A 210 1.95 -7.12 -5.34
CA MET A 210 1.74 -7.10 -6.79
C MET A 210 3.09 -7.12 -7.52
N GLU A 211 3.22 -8.05 -8.46
CA GLU A 211 4.41 -8.23 -9.32
C GLU A 211 4.04 -7.88 -10.76
N TYR A 212 4.68 -6.87 -11.35
CA TYR A 212 4.48 -6.50 -12.75
C TYR A 212 5.48 -7.19 -13.67
N LYS A 213 5.00 -7.93 -14.67
CA LYS A 213 5.85 -8.49 -15.74
C LYS A 213 5.40 -7.97 -17.09
N ALA A 214 6.33 -7.44 -17.88
CA ALA A 214 5.96 -6.88 -19.18
C ALA A 214 5.32 -7.96 -20.09
N PRO A 215 4.22 -7.65 -20.81
CA PRO A 215 3.43 -8.64 -21.55
C PRO A 215 4.22 -9.36 -22.65
N HIS A 216 5.26 -8.74 -23.22
CA HIS A 216 6.14 -9.41 -24.19
C HIS A 216 7.12 -10.41 -23.56
N LYS A 217 7.38 -10.31 -22.24
CA LYS A 217 8.19 -11.29 -21.49
C LYS A 217 7.32 -12.46 -21.00
N VAL A 218 6.11 -12.16 -20.52
CA VAL A 218 5.14 -13.14 -20.02
C VAL A 218 3.80 -12.96 -20.76
N SER A 219 3.75 -13.45 -21.99
CA SER A 219 2.59 -13.32 -22.88
C SER A 219 1.46 -14.28 -22.51
N LEU A 220 0.23 -13.98 -22.94
CA LEU A 220 -0.93 -14.87 -22.76
C LEU A 220 -0.65 -16.29 -23.24
N GLY A 221 -0.01 -16.47 -24.40
CA GLY A 221 0.36 -17.78 -24.91
C GLY A 221 1.29 -18.56 -23.97
N ARG A 222 2.31 -17.90 -23.39
CA ARG A 222 3.22 -18.51 -22.40
C ARG A 222 2.49 -18.85 -21.09
N ILE A 223 1.55 -18.01 -20.67
CA ILE A 223 0.69 -18.29 -19.51
C ILE A 223 -0.18 -19.53 -19.79
N TYR A 224 -0.84 -19.63 -20.94
CA TYR A 224 -1.71 -20.78 -21.26
C TYR A 224 -0.97 -22.12 -21.46
N GLU A 225 0.30 -22.10 -21.86
CA GLU A 225 1.13 -23.32 -21.92
C GLU A 225 1.81 -23.64 -20.59
N GLY A 226 2.14 -22.63 -19.79
CA GLY A 226 2.91 -22.80 -18.56
C GLY A 226 2.06 -22.94 -17.30
N LEU A 227 0.86 -22.37 -17.22
CA LEU A 227 0.08 -22.27 -15.99
C LEU A 227 -0.85 -23.47 -15.80
N HIS A 228 -0.39 -24.43 -15.00
CA HIS A 228 -1.10 -25.65 -14.61
C HIS A 228 -0.82 -25.99 -13.14
N ASP A 229 -1.45 -27.04 -12.62
CA ASP A 229 -1.05 -27.68 -11.36
C ASP A 229 0.40 -28.21 -11.46
N MET A 230 1.29 -27.73 -10.58
CA MET A 230 2.73 -28.06 -10.59
C MET A 230 3.19 -28.69 -9.28
N ASP A 231 4.08 -29.67 -9.41
CA ASP A 231 5.02 -30.08 -8.35
C ASP A 231 6.39 -29.50 -8.72
N LEU A 232 6.85 -28.53 -7.94
CA LEU A 232 8.10 -27.82 -8.23
C LEU A 232 9.33 -28.73 -8.10
N ASN A 233 9.25 -29.83 -7.36
CA ASN A 233 10.32 -30.82 -7.30
C ASN A 233 10.40 -31.67 -8.58
N LYS A 234 9.40 -31.58 -9.49
CA LYS A 234 9.42 -32.15 -10.85
C LYS A 234 9.75 -31.08 -11.89
N VAL A 235 9.06 -29.93 -11.86
CA VAL A 235 9.24 -28.82 -12.83
C VAL A 235 10.68 -28.29 -12.84
N LEU A 236 11.38 -28.32 -11.70
CA LEU A 236 12.80 -27.92 -11.63
C LEU A 236 13.79 -28.96 -12.19
N ARG A 237 13.36 -30.20 -12.45
CA ARG A 237 14.20 -31.22 -13.10
C ARG A 237 14.22 -30.96 -14.60
N ARG A 238 15.40 -31.00 -15.21
CA ARG A 238 15.56 -30.84 -16.65
C ARG A 238 15.86 -32.18 -17.32
N ALA A 239 15.27 -32.40 -18.47
CA ALA A 239 15.64 -33.46 -19.39
C ALA A 239 16.07 -32.86 -20.74
N LYS A 240 16.91 -33.58 -21.50
CA LYS A 240 17.20 -33.19 -22.89
C LYS A 240 15.97 -33.32 -23.81
N SER A 241 14.92 -33.99 -23.32
CA SER A 241 13.62 -34.20 -23.98
C SER A 241 12.55 -33.20 -23.55
N ASP A 242 12.91 -32.12 -22.84
CA ASP A 242 11.96 -31.10 -22.38
C ASP A 242 11.14 -30.51 -23.55
N THR A 243 9.81 -30.55 -23.44
CA THR A 243 8.89 -29.97 -24.42
C THR A 243 8.81 -28.43 -24.30
N SER A 244 8.10 -27.76 -25.22
CA SER A 244 7.74 -26.33 -25.03
C SER A 244 7.01 -26.13 -23.71
N GLN A 245 6.03 -26.99 -23.42
CA GLN A 245 5.22 -26.92 -22.22
C GLN A 245 6.06 -27.00 -20.94
N ASP A 246 7.03 -27.93 -20.88
CA ASP A 246 7.93 -28.05 -19.72
C ASP A 246 8.79 -26.78 -19.50
N ARG A 247 9.14 -26.08 -20.60
CA ARG A 247 9.89 -24.82 -20.55
C ARG A 247 9.00 -23.66 -20.11
N GLN A 248 7.77 -23.55 -20.63
CA GLN A 248 6.82 -22.52 -20.20
C GLN A 248 6.35 -22.74 -18.74
N GLN A 249 6.18 -23.99 -18.30
CA GLN A 249 5.91 -24.32 -16.89
C GLN A 249 7.01 -23.79 -15.97
N ARG A 250 8.30 -24.01 -16.31
CA ARG A 250 9.43 -23.43 -15.54
C ARG A 250 9.43 -21.91 -15.52
N LEU A 251 9.08 -21.27 -16.64
CA LEU A 251 8.99 -19.83 -16.73
C LEU A 251 7.90 -19.27 -15.80
N ILE A 252 6.68 -19.79 -15.90
CA ILE A 252 5.55 -19.35 -15.07
C ILE A 252 5.77 -19.72 -13.59
N ALA A 253 6.35 -20.88 -13.31
CA ALA A 253 6.78 -21.27 -11.97
C ALA A 253 7.79 -20.28 -11.36
N ALA A 254 8.75 -19.78 -12.13
CA ALA A 254 9.70 -18.77 -11.67
C ALA A 254 9.01 -17.43 -11.37
N VAL A 255 8.12 -16.98 -12.25
CA VAL A 255 7.32 -15.76 -12.08
C VAL A 255 6.47 -15.83 -10.80
N ILE A 256 5.75 -16.94 -10.59
CA ILE A 256 4.93 -17.15 -9.38
C ILE A 256 5.81 -17.28 -8.14
N THR A 257 6.94 -17.99 -8.21
CA THR A 257 7.91 -18.11 -7.10
C THR A 257 8.44 -16.76 -6.66
N GLN A 258 8.73 -15.86 -7.60
CA GLN A 258 9.18 -14.51 -7.27
C GLN A 258 8.14 -13.75 -6.42
N ALA A 259 6.86 -13.73 -6.84
CA ALA A 259 5.79 -13.08 -6.07
C ALA A 259 5.52 -13.80 -4.73
N PHE A 260 5.47 -15.12 -4.74
CA PHE A 260 5.32 -15.97 -3.55
C PHE A 260 6.39 -15.69 -2.48
N SER A 261 7.66 -15.55 -2.88
CA SER A 261 8.73 -15.27 -1.91
C SER A 261 8.51 -13.93 -1.19
N TYR A 262 7.98 -12.92 -1.87
CA TYR A 262 7.63 -11.65 -1.25
C TYR A 262 6.39 -11.78 -0.35
N MET A 263 5.37 -12.54 -0.76
CA MET A 263 4.21 -12.84 0.07
C MET A 263 4.62 -13.49 1.40
N VAL A 264 5.50 -14.51 1.36
CA VAL A 264 6.02 -15.17 2.57
C VAL A 264 6.83 -14.21 3.44
N GLN A 265 7.73 -13.41 2.85
CA GLN A 265 8.54 -12.43 3.58
C GLN A 265 7.70 -11.32 4.24
N ALA A 266 6.64 -10.85 3.56
CA ALA A 266 5.70 -9.87 4.10
C ALA A 266 4.61 -10.50 5.00
N GLY A 267 4.53 -11.83 5.09
CA GLY A 267 3.50 -12.54 5.86
C GLY A 267 2.09 -12.48 5.26
N LEU A 268 1.95 -12.22 3.96
CA LEU A 268 0.67 -11.96 3.32
C LEU A 268 0.03 -13.24 2.77
N GLU A 269 -1.29 -13.39 2.96
CA GLU A 269 -2.06 -14.49 2.35
C GLU A 269 -2.28 -14.27 0.85
N TYR A 270 -2.40 -13.02 0.41
CA TYR A 270 -2.79 -12.66 -0.95
C TYR A 270 -1.67 -11.95 -1.72
N GLY A 271 -1.66 -12.15 -3.04
CA GLY A 271 -0.78 -11.45 -3.97
C GLY A 271 -1.24 -11.65 -5.41
N CYS A 272 -0.62 -10.99 -6.38
CA CYS A 272 -0.90 -11.24 -7.80
C CYS A 272 0.28 -10.92 -8.70
N VAL A 273 0.31 -11.54 -9.87
CA VAL A 273 1.19 -11.19 -10.99
C VAL A 273 0.33 -10.54 -12.08
N CYS A 274 0.70 -9.35 -12.51
CA CYS A 274 -0.03 -8.57 -13.51
C CYS A 274 0.82 -8.37 -14.76
N THR A 275 0.27 -8.64 -15.95
CA THR A 275 0.90 -8.39 -17.25
C THR A 275 0.22 -7.29 -18.07
N GLY A 276 -0.89 -6.74 -17.55
CA GLY A 276 -1.77 -5.84 -18.28
C GLY A 276 -2.86 -6.59 -19.04
N GLU A 277 -2.48 -7.63 -19.80
CA GLU A 277 -3.42 -8.50 -20.50
C GLU A 277 -4.05 -9.56 -19.59
N ALA A 278 -3.30 -10.02 -18.58
CA ALA A 278 -3.76 -10.98 -17.59
C ALA A 278 -3.36 -10.59 -16.17
N THR A 279 -4.12 -11.14 -15.21
CA THR A 279 -3.78 -11.15 -13.79
C THR A 279 -3.81 -12.59 -13.29
N ILE A 280 -2.71 -13.05 -12.69
CA ILE A 280 -2.64 -14.31 -11.95
C ILE A 280 -2.79 -13.95 -10.47
N PHE A 281 -3.99 -14.11 -9.92
CA PHE A 281 -4.23 -13.95 -8.49
C PHE A 281 -3.64 -15.13 -7.72
N LEU A 282 -3.02 -14.88 -6.58
CA LEU A 282 -2.30 -15.85 -5.77
C LEU A 282 -2.81 -15.86 -4.33
N ARG A 283 -2.86 -17.06 -3.74
CA ARG A 283 -3.17 -17.26 -2.32
C ARG A 283 -2.22 -18.26 -1.66
N VAL A 284 -1.62 -17.86 -0.55
CA VAL A 284 -0.78 -18.70 0.31
C VAL A 284 -1.52 -18.97 1.63
N PRO A 285 -2.02 -20.20 1.87
CA PRO A 285 -2.67 -20.59 3.12
C PRO A 285 -1.62 -20.69 4.24
N ASP A 286 -2.05 -21.00 5.46
CA ASP A 286 -1.16 -21.07 6.63
C ASP A 286 -0.06 -22.14 6.51
N ASN A 287 -0.24 -23.15 5.66
CA ASN A 287 0.84 -24.02 5.20
C ASN A 287 1.48 -23.43 3.92
N PRO A 288 2.67 -22.81 4.00
CA PRO A 288 3.25 -22.07 2.88
C PRO A 288 3.78 -22.98 1.75
N ARG A 289 3.75 -24.31 1.90
CA ARG A 289 4.26 -25.24 0.87
C ARG A 289 3.45 -25.26 -0.43
N THR A 290 2.25 -24.69 -0.42
CA THR A 290 1.39 -24.58 -1.61
C THR A 290 1.02 -23.13 -1.84
N VAL A 291 1.06 -22.69 -3.09
CA VAL A 291 0.38 -21.46 -3.53
C VAL A 291 -0.74 -21.82 -4.48
N TYR A 292 -1.92 -21.25 -4.25
CA TYR A 292 -3.06 -21.37 -5.15
C TYR A 292 -3.04 -20.22 -6.17
N TYR A 293 -3.47 -20.48 -7.40
CA TYR A 293 -3.54 -19.48 -8.47
C TYR A 293 -4.93 -19.41 -9.13
N PHE A 294 -5.35 -18.21 -9.53
CA PHE A 294 -6.49 -18.01 -10.43
C PHE A 294 -6.08 -17.12 -11.60
N LEU A 295 -6.35 -17.55 -12.84
CA LEU A 295 -6.06 -16.77 -14.04
C LEU A 295 -7.26 -15.93 -14.46
N SER A 296 -7.03 -14.63 -14.63
CA SER A 296 -7.95 -13.67 -15.21
C SER A 296 -7.40 -13.08 -16.50
N VAL A 297 -8.25 -12.94 -17.52
CA VAL A 297 -7.93 -12.30 -18.80
C VAL A 297 -9.10 -11.39 -19.18
N PRO A 298 -9.25 -10.20 -18.55
CA PRO A 298 -10.51 -9.44 -18.58
C PRO A 298 -11.00 -9.08 -19.99
N LYS A 299 -10.08 -8.80 -20.93
CA LYS A 299 -10.41 -8.56 -22.35
C LYS A 299 -11.11 -9.74 -23.03
N GLY A 300 -10.76 -10.97 -22.65
CA GLY A 300 -11.38 -12.19 -23.16
C GLY A 300 -12.59 -12.65 -22.34
N ASP A 301 -12.47 -12.61 -21.01
CA ASP A 301 -13.53 -13.02 -20.07
C ASP A 301 -14.78 -12.15 -20.20
N VAL A 302 -14.61 -10.84 -20.38
CA VAL A 302 -15.70 -9.88 -20.63
C VAL A 302 -16.07 -9.86 -22.10
N GLY A 303 -15.10 -9.60 -22.98
CA GLY A 303 -15.30 -9.31 -24.40
C GLY A 303 -15.40 -7.81 -24.72
N GLN A 304 -15.96 -7.47 -25.89
CA GLN A 304 -16.05 -6.09 -26.38
C GLN A 304 -17.09 -5.22 -25.65
N THR A 305 -18.06 -5.84 -24.98
CA THR A 305 -19.07 -5.17 -24.15
C THR A 305 -19.25 -5.96 -22.86
N THR A 306 -19.62 -5.29 -21.77
CA THR A 306 -19.85 -5.96 -20.48
C THR A 306 -21.23 -6.64 -20.40
N GLY A 307 -22.11 -6.41 -21.36
CA GLY A 307 -23.54 -6.75 -21.29
C GLY A 307 -24.36 -5.83 -20.37
N TRP A 308 -23.71 -4.93 -19.61
CA TRP A 308 -24.41 -3.99 -18.76
C TRP A 308 -25.19 -2.96 -19.59
N THR A 309 -26.39 -2.64 -19.11
CA THR A 309 -27.26 -1.61 -19.68
C THR A 309 -27.98 -0.88 -18.53
N PRO A 310 -28.11 0.46 -18.58
CA PRO A 310 -28.81 1.20 -17.54
C PRO A 310 -30.24 0.67 -17.32
N ASN A 311 -30.61 0.48 -16.04
CA ASN A 311 -31.92 -0.02 -15.61
C ASN A 311 -32.32 -1.43 -16.11
N SER A 312 -31.39 -2.20 -16.68
CA SER A 312 -31.61 -3.59 -17.09
C SER A 312 -31.31 -4.58 -15.98
N GLU A 313 -32.11 -5.65 -15.90
CA GLU A 313 -31.89 -6.79 -14.99
C GLU A 313 -31.15 -7.97 -15.69
N GLY A 314 -30.62 -7.72 -16.90
CA GLY A 314 -29.90 -8.70 -17.71
C GLY A 314 -28.56 -9.18 -17.13
N GLU A 315 -28.09 -10.32 -17.65
CA GLU A 315 -26.76 -10.85 -17.34
C GLU A 315 -25.67 -9.87 -17.77
N ASN A 316 -24.66 -9.69 -16.91
CA ASN A 316 -23.54 -8.79 -17.16
C ASN A 316 -22.25 -9.32 -16.55
N ARG A 317 -21.14 -8.83 -17.09
CA ARG A 317 -19.77 -9.27 -16.81
C ARG A 317 -18.96 -8.20 -16.06
N LEU A 318 -19.61 -7.25 -15.38
CA LEU A 318 -18.92 -6.15 -14.67
C LEU A 318 -17.94 -6.66 -13.61
N HIS A 319 -18.32 -7.71 -12.89
CA HIS A 319 -17.45 -8.42 -11.94
C HIS A 319 -16.22 -9.10 -12.57
N LEU A 320 -16.19 -9.29 -13.90
CA LEU A 320 -15.06 -9.87 -14.66
C LEU A 320 -14.14 -8.81 -15.26
N THR A 321 -14.52 -7.53 -15.19
CA THR A 321 -13.66 -6.42 -15.62
C THR A 321 -12.40 -6.35 -14.74
N ALA A 322 -11.32 -5.79 -15.28
CA ALA A 322 -10.06 -5.67 -14.54
C ALA A 322 -10.23 -4.91 -13.21
N VAL A 323 -10.98 -3.79 -13.24
CA VAL A 323 -11.32 -3.02 -12.03
C VAL A 323 -12.19 -3.85 -11.10
N GLY A 324 -13.18 -4.58 -11.62
CA GLY A 324 -14.12 -5.36 -10.83
C GLY A 324 -13.46 -6.47 -10.02
N GLN A 325 -12.64 -7.30 -10.66
CA GLN A 325 -11.94 -8.38 -9.97
C GLN A 325 -10.88 -7.85 -9.00
N MET A 326 -10.08 -6.86 -9.40
CA MET A 326 -9.05 -6.30 -8.52
C MET A 326 -9.65 -5.57 -7.32
N LEU A 327 -10.81 -4.90 -7.46
CA LEU A 327 -11.55 -4.32 -6.34
C LEU A 327 -11.99 -5.40 -5.34
N ALA A 328 -12.67 -6.45 -5.81
CA ALA A 328 -13.17 -7.49 -4.93
C ALA A 328 -12.03 -8.29 -4.27
N PHE A 329 -10.94 -8.56 -5.00
CA PHE A 329 -9.70 -9.12 -4.45
C PHE A 329 -9.05 -8.21 -3.40
N THR A 330 -9.00 -6.89 -3.64
CA THR A 330 -8.46 -5.91 -2.68
C THR A 330 -9.30 -5.89 -1.40
N LEU A 331 -10.63 -5.81 -1.50
CA LEU A 331 -11.54 -5.84 -0.36
C LEU A 331 -11.47 -7.14 0.43
N GLN A 332 -11.20 -8.26 -0.26
CA GLN A 332 -10.92 -9.54 0.39
C GLN A 332 -9.59 -9.51 1.16
N ALA A 333 -8.50 -9.04 0.53
CA ALA A 333 -7.18 -8.99 1.15
C ALA A 333 -7.13 -8.07 2.37
N LEU A 334 -7.83 -6.93 2.33
CA LEU A 334 -7.91 -5.96 3.43
C LEU A 334 -8.52 -6.53 4.73
N LYS A 335 -9.31 -7.61 4.65
CA LYS A 335 -9.89 -8.32 5.81
C LYS A 335 -8.90 -9.27 6.50
N THR A 336 -7.75 -9.53 5.90
CA THR A 336 -6.74 -10.47 6.41
C THR A 336 -5.49 -9.71 6.85
N PRO A 337 -5.16 -9.67 8.15
CA PRO A 337 -3.93 -9.04 8.62
C PRO A 337 -2.69 -9.86 8.21
N PRO A 338 -1.51 -9.23 8.09
CA PRO A 338 -0.25 -9.94 7.91
C PRO A 338 0.00 -10.95 9.03
N ARG A 339 0.54 -12.11 8.67
CA ARG A 339 0.98 -13.15 9.62
C ARG A 339 2.21 -12.69 10.41
N SER A 340 2.34 -13.25 11.61
CA SER A 340 3.39 -12.94 12.58
C SER A 340 4.79 -13.22 12.06
N HIS A 341 5.80 -12.55 12.60
CA HIS A 341 7.20 -12.79 12.29
C HIS A 341 7.66 -14.22 12.59
N ASN A 342 7.04 -14.89 13.57
CA ASN A 342 7.30 -16.31 13.83
C ASN A 342 6.78 -17.21 12.69
N TRP A 343 5.56 -17.00 12.19
CA TRP A 343 5.09 -17.75 11.01
C TRP A 343 6.00 -17.54 9.80
N ARG A 344 6.49 -16.31 9.58
CA ARG A 344 7.42 -16.00 8.47
C ARG A 344 8.77 -16.71 8.63
N ALA A 345 9.29 -16.79 9.86
CA ALA A 345 10.53 -17.51 10.15
C ALA A 345 10.37 -19.03 9.99
N ASP A 346 9.26 -19.60 10.45
CA ASP A 346 8.93 -21.02 10.27
C ASP A 346 8.74 -21.37 8.78
N ALA A 347 8.07 -20.50 8.03
CA ALA A 347 7.97 -20.62 6.58
C ALA A 347 9.36 -20.58 5.91
N ALA A 348 10.19 -19.60 6.24
CA ALA A 348 11.54 -19.48 5.67
C ALA A 348 12.47 -20.66 6.02
N SER A 349 12.28 -21.30 7.19
CA SER A 349 13.08 -22.48 7.59
C SER A 349 12.59 -23.80 6.97
N THR A 350 11.33 -23.88 6.54
CA THR A 350 10.72 -25.10 6.00
C THR A 350 10.63 -25.14 4.47
N LEU A 351 10.61 -23.98 3.82
CA LEU A 351 10.62 -23.84 2.36
C LEU A 351 12.03 -24.06 1.80
N LYS A 352 12.10 -24.39 0.51
CA LYS A 352 13.35 -24.54 -0.23
C LYS A 352 13.61 -23.27 -1.04
N ASN A 353 14.87 -23.04 -1.39
CA ASN A 353 15.20 -22.01 -2.37
C ASN A 353 14.98 -22.52 -3.79
N TRP A 354 14.67 -21.59 -4.70
CA TRP A 354 14.72 -21.80 -6.14
C TRP A 354 16.18 -21.81 -6.60
N VAL A 355 16.57 -22.84 -7.35
CA VAL A 355 17.95 -23.05 -7.82
C VAL A 355 17.91 -23.46 -9.30
N ILE A 356 17.83 -22.46 -10.19
CA ILE A 356 17.91 -22.61 -11.65
C ILE A 356 18.68 -21.40 -12.21
N VAL A 357 19.66 -21.67 -13.07
CA VAL A 357 20.57 -20.65 -13.59
C VAL A 357 19.86 -19.62 -14.49
N TYR A 358 20.12 -18.35 -14.21
CA TYR A 358 19.55 -17.13 -14.82
C TYR A 358 19.44 -17.14 -16.35
N ASP A 359 20.50 -17.54 -17.06
CA ASP A 359 20.62 -17.49 -18.53
C ASP A 359 19.54 -18.30 -19.26
N GLU A 360 18.91 -19.25 -18.59
CA GLU A 360 18.02 -20.21 -19.23
C GLU A 360 16.57 -19.73 -19.29
N LEU A 361 16.11 -18.97 -18.30
CA LEU A 361 14.83 -18.26 -18.38
C LEU A 361 14.86 -17.18 -19.49
N VAL A 362 16.03 -16.60 -19.74
CA VAL A 362 16.24 -15.67 -20.85
C VAL A 362 16.17 -16.40 -22.20
N ARG A 363 16.73 -17.60 -22.32
CA ARG A 363 16.61 -18.43 -23.54
C ARG A 363 15.15 -18.80 -23.82
N ILE A 364 14.40 -19.29 -22.83
CA ILE A 364 12.97 -19.62 -22.97
C ILE A 364 12.17 -18.36 -23.36
N ALA A 365 12.49 -17.20 -22.79
CA ALA A 365 11.86 -15.93 -23.17
C ALA A 365 12.23 -15.42 -24.58
N SER A 366 13.23 -16.02 -25.24
CA SER A 366 13.65 -15.72 -26.62
C SER A 366 13.21 -16.76 -27.66
N GLU A 367 12.61 -17.88 -27.25
CA GLU A 367 11.98 -18.84 -28.15
C GLU A 367 10.66 -18.30 -28.73
N ASP A 368 10.20 -18.91 -29.83
CA ASP A 368 8.95 -18.55 -30.53
C ASP A 368 7.77 -18.45 -29.55
N ASN A 369 6.99 -17.38 -29.68
CA ASN A 369 5.87 -17.13 -28.79
C ASN A 369 4.69 -18.06 -29.13
N PRO A 370 4.15 -18.83 -28.16
CA PRO A 370 2.92 -19.56 -28.33
C PRO A 370 1.74 -18.66 -28.74
N SER A 371 0.72 -19.27 -29.38
CA SER A 371 -0.50 -18.55 -29.72
C SER A 371 -1.12 -17.91 -28.47
N SER A 372 -1.25 -16.58 -28.53
CA SER A 372 -1.89 -15.75 -27.51
C SER A 372 -3.38 -15.52 -27.79
N GLU A 373 -3.98 -16.33 -28.66
CA GLU A 373 -5.42 -16.41 -28.82
C GLU A 373 -6.08 -16.78 -27.48
N TYR A 374 -7.21 -16.12 -27.16
CA TYR A 374 -7.88 -16.29 -25.88
C TYR A 374 -8.39 -17.72 -25.69
N ARG A 375 -8.01 -18.34 -24.56
CA ARG A 375 -8.47 -19.67 -24.16
C ARG A 375 -9.36 -19.50 -22.93
N PRO A 376 -10.69 -19.73 -23.02
CA PRO A 376 -11.57 -19.55 -21.87
C PRO A 376 -11.24 -20.57 -20.77
N PRO A 377 -11.45 -20.21 -19.48
CA PRO A 377 -11.27 -21.14 -18.36
C PRO A 377 -12.10 -22.42 -18.54
N GLN A 378 -11.50 -23.57 -18.22
CA GLN A 378 -12.16 -24.89 -18.39
C GLN A 378 -13.46 -24.97 -17.57
N ARG A 379 -13.51 -24.31 -16.40
CA ARG A 379 -14.68 -24.26 -15.51
C ARG A 379 -15.55 -23.03 -15.82
N ASN A 380 -16.35 -23.14 -16.87
CA ASN A 380 -17.31 -22.12 -17.35
C ASN A 380 -18.37 -21.62 -16.34
N ARG A 381 -18.38 -22.07 -15.07
CA ARG A 381 -19.34 -21.61 -14.06
C ARG A 381 -19.14 -20.13 -13.71
N PHE A 382 -17.89 -19.67 -13.59
CA PHE A 382 -17.57 -18.28 -13.24
C PHE A 382 -18.02 -17.28 -14.32
N LEU A 383 -17.72 -17.55 -15.60
CA LEU A 383 -18.11 -16.71 -16.73
C LEU A 383 -19.63 -16.58 -16.94
N ARG A 384 -20.43 -17.43 -16.27
CA ARG A 384 -21.91 -17.43 -16.31
C ARG A 384 -22.55 -16.79 -15.09
N MET A 385 -21.77 -16.26 -14.15
CA MET A 385 -22.33 -15.56 -12.99
C MET A 385 -22.62 -14.10 -13.34
N SER A 386 -23.50 -13.45 -12.59
CA SER A 386 -23.76 -12.01 -12.71
C SER A 386 -24.18 -11.49 -11.33
N PRO A 387 -23.23 -11.34 -10.39
CA PRO A 387 -23.52 -10.90 -9.03
C PRO A 387 -23.79 -9.39 -8.95
N VAL A 388 -23.30 -8.60 -9.91
CA VAL A 388 -23.55 -7.15 -9.99
C VAL A 388 -24.98 -6.91 -10.48
N ARG A 389 -25.90 -6.65 -9.54
CA ARG A 389 -27.33 -6.39 -9.80
C ARG A 389 -27.82 -5.26 -8.89
N LEU A 390 -28.54 -4.29 -9.46
CA LEU A 390 -29.03 -3.11 -8.74
C LEU A 390 -30.34 -3.34 -7.96
N ARG A 391 -30.88 -4.58 -7.95
CA ARG A 391 -32.06 -4.96 -7.17
C ARG A 391 -31.90 -6.38 -6.61
N PRO A 392 -32.37 -6.64 -5.36
CA PRO A 392 -32.35 -7.97 -4.78
C PRO A 392 -33.20 -8.95 -5.60
N ARG A 393 -32.68 -10.17 -5.79
CA ARG A 393 -33.46 -11.30 -6.31
C ARG A 393 -34.57 -11.62 -5.31
N PRO A 394 -35.85 -11.73 -5.71
CA PRO A 394 -36.87 -12.33 -4.85
C PRO A 394 -36.39 -13.72 -4.44
N THR A 395 -36.41 -14.02 -3.14
CA THR A 395 -35.99 -15.32 -2.60
C THR A 395 -36.83 -16.43 -3.21
N GLN A 396 -36.29 -17.08 -4.25
CA GLN A 396 -36.90 -18.24 -4.86
C GLN A 396 -36.74 -19.43 -3.91
N THR A 397 -37.75 -19.60 -3.06
CA THR A 397 -37.99 -20.84 -2.33
C THR A 397 -37.93 -22.00 -3.32
N SER A 398 -37.06 -22.98 -3.06
CA SER A 398 -36.88 -24.12 -3.95
C SER A 398 -38.16 -24.94 -4.06
N LEU A 399 -38.92 -24.72 -5.14
CA LEU A 399 -39.96 -25.62 -5.61
C LEU A 399 -39.35 -26.49 -6.71
N ALA A 400 -38.89 -27.68 -6.30
CA ALA A 400 -38.38 -28.70 -7.19
C ALA A 400 -39.52 -29.24 -8.07
N ASN A 401 -39.66 -28.70 -9.27
CA ASN A 401 -40.68 -29.12 -10.23
C ASN A 401 -40.08 -30.15 -11.19
N CYS A 402 -40.17 -31.43 -10.82
CA CYS A 402 -39.80 -32.55 -11.69
C CYS A 402 -40.99 -32.96 -12.58
N GLY A 403 -40.77 -32.97 -13.90
CA GLY A 403 -41.71 -33.47 -14.91
C GLY A 403 -40.95 -34.24 -16.00
N PRO A 404 -41.55 -35.25 -16.64
CA PRO A 404 -40.96 -36.59 -16.51
C PRO A 404 -40.26 -37.11 -17.77
N ALA A 405 -39.21 -37.91 -17.55
CA ALA A 405 -38.64 -38.78 -18.58
C ALA A 405 -39.46 -40.08 -18.69
N ARG A 406 -39.89 -40.43 -19.91
CA ARG A 406 -40.50 -41.73 -20.23
C ARG A 406 -39.46 -42.85 -20.10
N GLY A 407 -39.77 -43.89 -19.33
CA GLY A 407 -39.06 -45.17 -19.29
C GLY A 407 -40.03 -46.29 -18.92
N GLN A 408 -40.01 -47.41 -19.64
CA GLN A 408 -41.01 -48.48 -19.53
C GLN A 408 -40.53 -49.66 -18.68
N HIS A 409 -41.48 -50.38 -18.07
CA HIS A 409 -41.37 -51.74 -17.50
C HIS A 409 -40.46 -51.88 -16.23
N LYS A 410 -40.75 -52.75 -15.25
CA LYS A 410 -41.79 -53.79 -15.07
C LYS A 410 -42.46 -53.68 -13.69
N ALA A 411 -43.62 -54.31 -13.53
CA ALA A 411 -44.25 -54.55 -12.24
C ALA A 411 -43.52 -55.67 -11.46
N ASN A 412 -43.62 -55.61 -10.13
CA ASN A 412 -43.90 -56.73 -9.25
C ASN A 412 -44.39 -56.17 -7.90
N ASP A 413 -45.40 -56.83 -7.33
CA ASP A 413 -46.00 -56.49 -6.04
C ASP A 413 -45.11 -56.91 -4.87
N GLU A 414 -45.17 -56.17 -3.75
CA GLU A 414 -45.45 -56.70 -2.39
C GLU A 414 -45.45 -55.56 -1.34
N GLU A 415 -46.60 -55.35 -0.72
CA GLU A 415 -46.80 -54.68 0.58
C GLU A 415 -47.05 -55.79 1.62
N PRO A 416 -46.66 -55.62 2.91
CA PRO A 416 -47.73 -55.28 3.85
C PRO A 416 -47.36 -54.42 5.09
N ASP A 417 -48.30 -53.53 5.43
CA ASP A 417 -48.84 -53.22 6.76
C ASP A 417 -47.98 -52.61 7.91
N THR A 418 -48.20 -51.30 8.12
CA THR A 418 -48.85 -50.62 9.29
C THR A 418 -48.66 -51.12 10.75
N PRO A 419 -48.89 -50.32 11.84
CA PRO A 419 -49.56 -49.00 11.93
C PRO A 419 -48.93 -47.90 12.83
N SER A 420 -49.56 -46.72 12.77
CA SER A 420 -49.24 -45.42 13.37
C SER A 420 -49.38 -45.27 14.91
N ARG A 421 -48.69 -44.28 15.52
CA ARG A 421 -49.34 -43.33 16.48
C ARG A 421 -48.61 -41.98 16.73
N ARG A 422 -49.29 -40.88 16.35
CA ARG A 422 -49.56 -39.56 17.04
C ARG A 422 -48.65 -39.09 18.20
N GLN A 423 -48.51 -37.79 18.54
CA GLN A 423 -48.92 -36.47 18.00
C GLN A 423 -48.15 -35.39 18.80
N SER A 424 -47.86 -34.22 18.21
CA SER A 424 -47.41 -33.01 18.95
C SER A 424 -48.54 -32.43 19.84
N PRO A 425 -48.26 -31.57 20.85
CA PRO A 425 -48.13 -30.13 20.52
C PRO A 425 -47.21 -29.27 21.43
N SER A 426 -46.93 -28.05 20.95
CA SER A 426 -46.23 -26.96 21.64
C SER A 426 -47.04 -26.31 22.77
N ARG A 427 -46.36 -25.87 23.86
CA ARG A 427 -46.72 -24.59 24.51
C ARG A 427 -45.62 -23.94 25.37
N ARG A 428 -45.57 -22.61 25.28
CA ARG A 428 -44.88 -21.61 26.12
C ARG A 428 -45.03 -21.88 27.64
N THR A 429 -44.05 -21.44 28.48
CA THR A 429 -44.17 -20.21 29.33
C THR A 429 -42.96 -19.90 30.27
N THR A 430 -42.55 -18.61 30.25
CA THR A 430 -42.16 -17.70 31.37
C THR A 430 -40.96 -17.91 32.32
N ARG A 431 -40.01 -16.97 32.19
CA ARG A 431 -39.35 -16.11 33.22
C ARG A 431 -39.73 -16.26 34.71
N SER A 432 -38.69 -16.31 35.55
CA SER A 432 -38.53 -15.62 36.86
C SER A 432 -37.01 -15.49 37.14
N GLN A 433 -36.38 -14.32 36.99
CA GLN A 433 -36.12 -13.27 38.00
C GLN A 433 -35.70 -13.74 39.42
N ALA A 434 -34.44 -13.46 39.76
CA ALA A 434 -33.95 -13.21 41.12
C ALA A 434 -32.90 -12.08 41.10
N LYS A 435 -32.79 -11.32 42.21
CA LYS A 435 -31.87 -10.18 42.43
C LYS A 435 -30.82 -10.60 43.49
N THR A 436 -29.71 -9.92 43.82
CA THR A 436 -29.16 -8.55 43.58
C THR A 436 -27.62 -8.65 43.87
N PRO A 437 -26.75 -7.61 43.94
CA PRO A 437 -26.90 -6.17 43.70
C PRO A 437 -25.85 -5.51 42.76
N THR A 438 -26.04 -4.22 42.50
CA THR A 438 -25.19 -3.31 41.72
C THR A 438 -24.03 -2.69 42.50
N THR A 439 -22.87 -2.53 41.84
CA THR A 439 -21.93 -1.43 42.09
C THR A 439 -21.70 -0.65 40.79
N ASN A 440 -21.82 0.67 40.84
CA ASN A 440 -21.69 1.54 39.68
C ASN A 440 -20.21 1.86 39.39
N SER A 441 -19.78 1.69 38.14
CA SER A 441 -18.67 2.47 37.58
C SER A 441 -18.98 2.84 36.12
N SER A 442 -18.77 4.12 35.82
CA SER A 442 -19.17 4.81 34.58
C SER A 442 -18.58 4.18 33.31
N LEU A 443 -19.39 4.16 32.24
CA LEU A 443 -18.99 3.72 30.91
C LEU A 443 -17.82 4.57 30.37
N SER A 444 -16.75 3.90 29.95
CA SER A 444 -15.75 4.45 29.04
C SER A 444 -15.89 3.81 27.66
N SER A 445 -15.76 4.62 26.61
CA SER A 445 -16.03 4.24 25.23
C SER A 445 -15.09 3.14 24.73
N HIS A 446 -15.63 2.18 23.97
CA HIS A 446 -14.84 1.16 23.29
C HIS A 446 -14.10 1.77 22.08
N GLY A 447 -12.94 2.36 22.34
CA GLY A 447 -11.90 2.61 21.34
C GLY A 447 -11.05 1.36 21.08
N SER A 448 -10.59 1.19 19.84
CA SER A 448 -9.81 0.02 19.40
C SER A 448 -8.52 -0.19 20.20
N ARG A 449 -8.23 -1.45 20.57
CA ARG A 449 -7.28 -1.80 21.65
C ARG A 449 -5.82 -2.05 21.23
N HIS A 450 -5.46 -1.90 19.96
CA HIS A 450 -4.11 -2.29 19.49
C HIS A 450 -2.99 -1.25 19.74
N GLY A 451 -3.30 0.02 20.00
CA GLY A 451 -2.28 1.05 20.29
C GLY A 451 -1.83 1.15 21.76
N ALA A 452 -2.38 0.33 22.66
CA ALA A 452 -2.32 0.55 24.11
C ALA A 452 -1.22 -0.22 24.86
N GLN A 453 -0.49 -1.14 24.20
CA GLN A 453 0.34 -2.13 24.91
C GLN A 453 1.72 -1.62 25.34
N SER A 454 2.39 -0.77 24.56
CA SER A 454 3.83 -0.49 24.73
C SER A 454 4.22 0.67 25.65
N GLY A 455 3.29 1.21 26.43
CA GLY A 455 3.55 2.28 27.43
C GLY A 455 4.04 3.62 26.85
N PRO A 456 3.91 4.75 27.58
CA PRO A 456 4.44 6.05 27.12
C PRO A 456 5.97 6.00 26.92
N TYR A 457 6.52 6.90 26.10
CA TYR A 457 7.97 7.01 25.91
C TYR A 457 8.68 7.42 27.22
N CYS A 458 9.92 6.96 27.40
CA CYS A 458 10.77 7.44 28.50
C CYS A 458 11.25 8.87 28.24
N THR A 459 11.50 9.62 29.30
CA THR A 459 11.97 11.00 29.23
C THR A 459 13.40 11.08 28.72
N GLN A 460 13.76 12.25 28.16
CA GLN A 460 15.08 12.57 27.65
C GLN A 460 16.13 12.44 28.74
N ASN A 461 15.84 12.97 29.94
CA ASN A 461 16.74 12.87 31.09
C ASN A 461 16.93 11.42 31.56
N CYS A 462 15.86 10.60 31.56
CA CYS A 462 15.95 9.19 31.94
C CYS A 462 16.82 8.39 30.96
N LEU A 463 16.61 8.54 29.65
CA LEU A 463 17.40 7.81 28.66
C LEU A 463 18.85 8.32 28.60
N ARG A 464 19.09 9.60 28.88
CA ARG A 464 20.45 10.13 29.07
C ARG A 464 21.12 9.53 30.31
N GLY A 465 20.39 9.39 31.42
CA GLY A 465 20.84 8.70 32.63
C GLY A 465 21.34 7.28 32.34
N LEU A 466 20.56 6.50 31.59
CA LEU A 466 20.92 5.13 31.16
C LEU A 466 22.23 5.10 30.35
N VAL A 467 22.45 6.08 29.47
CA VAL A 467 23.65 6.17 28.61
C VAL A 467 24.90 6.59 29.38
N ILE A 468 24.78 7.45 30.40
CA ILE A 468 25.95 7.99 31.14
C ILE A 468 26.17 7.38 32.53
N GLY A 469 25.33 6.44 32.96
CA GLY A 469 25.36 5.90 34.33
C GLY A 469 24.84 6.88 35.38
N GLY A 470 23.89 7.74 35.01
CA GLY A 470 23.29 8.76 35.88
C GLY A 470 22.13 8.24 36.75
N PRO A 471 21.51 9.12 37.56
CA PRO A 471 20.31 8.80 38.34
C PRO A 471 19.07 8.71 37.44
N LEU A 472 18.01 8.08 37.98
CA LEU A 472 16.70 8.06 37.34
C LEU A 472 16.07 9.45 37.30
N ASP A 473 15.38 9.77 36.19
CA ASP A 473 14.43 10.88 36.16
C ASP A 473 13.09 10.42 36.76
N MET A 474 12.74 10.96 37.92
CA MET A 474 11.51 10.63 38.65
C MET A 474 10.24 11.12 37.95
N LEU A 475 10.35 11.94 36.90
CA LEU A 475 9.24 12.31 36.01
C LEU A 475 9.04 11.32 34.86
N CYS A 476 9.93 10.35 34.66
CA CYS A 476 9.77 9.33 33.63
C CYS A 476 8.52 8.47 33.93
N PRO A 477 7.58 8.33 32.98
CA PRO A 477 6.34 7.61 33.23
C PRO A 477 6.53 6.09 33.43
N ASN A 478 7.70 5.55 33.04
CA ASN A 478 8.10 4.16 33.25
C ASN A 478 9.10 3.99 34.41
N VAL A 479 9.38 5.03 35.22
CA VAL A 479 10.49 5.02 36.22
C VAL A 479 10.48 3.81 37.16
N ARG A 480 9.29 3.33 37.54
CA ARG A 480 9.11 2.18 38.42
C ARG A 480 9.63 0.86 37.85
N ASP A 481 9.69 0.75 36.52
CA ASP A 481 10.21 -0.42 35.82
C ASP A 481 11.75 -0.36 35.68
N HIS A 482 12.35 0.82 35.87
CA HIS A 482 13.78 1.06 35.64
C HIS A 482 14.66 0.84 36.87
N GLY A 483 14.12 1.05 38.08
CA GLY A 483 14.86 1.04 39.35
C GLY A 483 14.23 1.92 40.44
N GLU A 484 14.95 2.13 41.53
CA GLU A 484 14.53 2.99 42.65
C GLU A 484 15.14 4.40 42.58
N SER A 485 16.48 4.48 42.48
CA SER A 485 17.24 5.74 42.41
C SER A 485 18.18 5.81 41.19
N HIS A 486 18.65 4.65 40.74
CA HIS A 486 19.54 4.47 39.59
C HIS A 486 18.98 3.37 38.69
N HIS A 487 19.42 3.37 37.43
CA HIS A 487 19.06 2.34 36.46
C HIS A 487 19.57 0.96 36.89
N GLN A 488 18.70 -0.06 36.84
CA GLN A 488 19.09 -1.46 37.12
C GLN A 488 20.03 -2.06 36.06
N ILE A 489 20.10 -1.46 34.87
CA ILE A 489 20.94 -1.88 33.73
C ILE A 489 21.67 -0.68 33.16
N ASP A 490 22.78 -0.92 32.45
CA ASP A 490 23.49 0.09 31.68
C ASP A 490 23.09 0.06 30.18
N GLN A 491 23.66 1.00 29.41
CA GLN A 491 23.49 1.07 27.95
C GLN A 491 23.83 -0.24 27.23
N THR A 492 24.90 -0.92 27.64
CA THR A 492 25.39 -2.13 26.96
C THR A 492 24.42 -3.30 27.18
N THR A 493 23.92 -3.43 28.40
CA THR A 493 22.94 -4.43 28.81
C THR A 493 21.58 -4.14 28.17
N PHE A 494 21.17 -2.86 28.06
CA PHE A 494 19.99 -2.47 27.28
C PHE A 494 20.08 -2.96 25.82
N LEU A 495 21.20 -2.69 25.13
CA LEU A 495 21.39 -3.10 23.73
C LEU A 495 21.44 -4.62 23.55
N ALA A 496 22.06 -5.35 24.50
CA ALA A 496 22.08 -6.81 24.48
C ALA A 496 20.68 -7.41 24.65
N LEU A 497 19.93 -6.94 25.66
CA LEU A 497 18.60 -7.44 25.98
C LEU A 497 17.57 -7.08 24.91
N ILE A 498 17.61 -5.86 24.34
CA ILE A 498 16.67 -5.50 23.26
C ILE A 498 16.96 -6.27 21.97
N ARG A 499 18.24 -6.55 21.68
CA ARG A 499 18.62 -7.44 20.58
C ARG A 499 18.10 -8.86 20.79
N GLU A 500 18.18 -9.39 22.01
CA GLU A 500 17.62 -10.70 22.33
C GLU A 500 16.09 -10.71 22.23
N GLN A 501 15.40 -9.71 22.79
CA GLN A 501 13.95 -9.58 22.69
C GLN A 501 13.49 -9.56 21.22
N LEU A 502 14.09 -8.71 20.39
CA LEU A 502 13.78 -8.63 18.95
C LEU A 502 14.24 -9.87 18.16
N ALA A 503 15.21 -10.64 18.67
CA ALA A 503 15.57 -11.93 18.09
C ALA A 503 14.48 -13.00 18.36
N GLN A 504 13.71 -12.88 19.44
CA GLN A 504 12.64 -13.81 19.84
C GLN A 504 11.24 -13.40 19.34
N ASP A 505 10.90 -12.11 19.41
CA ASP A 505 9.59 -11.55 19.06
C ASP A 505 9.76 -10.14 18.44
N LEU A 506 9.31 -10.01 17.18
CA LEU A 506 9.27 -8.74 16.43
C LEU A 506 7.84 -8.16 16.34
N ASP A 507 6.82 -8.92 16.74
CA ASP A 507 5.41 -8.55 16.58
C ASP A 507 4.89 -7.74 17.79
N THR A 508 5.39 -8.01 19.00
CA THR A 508 4.94 -7.34 20.23
C THR A 508 6.00 -6.38 20.76
N ASP A 509 5.55 -5.19 21.19
CA ASP A 509 6.40 -4.09 21.69
C ASP A 509 7.43 -3.56 20.69
N CYS A 510 7.18 -3.77 19.40
CA CYS A 510 7.87 -3.15 18.27
C CYS A 510 6.81 -2.71 17.23
N THR A 511 6.53 -1.41 17.14
CA THR A 511 5.47 -0.89 16.24
C THR A 511 6.00 0.24 15.36
N ALA A 512 5.79 0.17 14.05
CA ALA A 512 6.12 1.25 13.13
C ALA A 512 5.42 2.57 13.51
N ILE A 513 6.14 3.69 13.39
CA ILE A 513 5.61 5.03 13.64
C ILE A 513 5.90 5.95 12.44
N GLY A 514 4.84 6.42 11.80
CA GLY A 514 4.94 7.33 10.65
C GLY A 514 5.25 6.61 9.33
N ARG A 515 5.62 7.39 8.31
CA ARG A 515 6.10 6.86 7.02
C ARG A 515 7.62 6.60 7.09
N PRO A 516 8.14 5.61 6.34
CA PRO A 516 9.57 5.47 6.12
C PRO A 516 10.19 6.77 5.57
N GLY A 517 11.36 7.14 6.11
CA GLY A 517 12.18 8.26 5.66
C GLY A 517 13.33 7.79 4.74
N ALA A 518 14.11 8.74 4.23
CA ALA A 518 15.04 8.51 3.13
C ALA A 518 16.23 7.57 3.43
N CYS A 519 16.55 7.27 4.69
CA CYS A 519 17.43 6.14 5.04
C CYS A 519 16.88 5.22 6.15
N GLY A 520 15.56 5.23 6.45
CA GLY A 520 15.01 4.25 7.39
C GLY A 520 13.55 4.44 7.83
N ALA A 521 12.94 3.36 8.31
CA ALA A 521 11.60 3.35 8.92
C ALA A 521 11.70 3.57 10.43
N PRO A 522 10.91 4.47 11.05
CA PRO A 522 10.94 4.67 12.50
C PRO A 522 10.01 3.71 13.23
N TYR A 523 10.43 3.24 14.41
CA TYR A 523 9.71 2.33 15.29
C TYR A 523 9.64 2.87 16.71
N ARG A 524 8.54 2.58 17.39
CA ARG A 524 8.45 2.59 18.86
C ARG A 524 8.80 1.19 19.36
N ILE A 525 9.75 1.11 20.29
CA ILE A 525 10.20 -0.16 20.86
C ILE A 525 10.19 -0.07 22.39
N ARG A 526 9.67 -1.09 23.08
CA ARG A 526 9.74 -1.23 24.55
C ARG A 526 10.56 -2.46 24.93
N LEU A 527 11.61 -2.28 25.73
CA LEU A 527 12.30 -3.37 26.42
C LEU A 527 11.44 -3.81 27.60
N ARG A 528 10.77 -4.96 27.50
CA ARG A 528 9.74 -5.39 28.45
C ARG A 528 10.24 -5.58 29.89
N PRO A 529 11.38 -6.26 30.16
CA PRO A 529 11.79 -6.57 31.53
C PRO A 529 12.12 -5.34 32.40
N TYR A 530 12.45 -4.21 31.79
CA TYR A 530 12.87 -2.97 32.48
C TYR A 530 12.10 -1.72 32.03
N GLY A 531 11.01 -1.91 31.27
CA GLY A 531 10.09 -0.86 30.82
C GLY A 531 10.63 0.29 29.95
N TYR A 532 11.88 0.23 29.45
CA TYR A 532 12.43 1.28 28.61
C TYR A 532 11.72 1.35 27.25
N THR A 533 10.91 2.39 27.06
CA THR A 533 10.22 2.69 25.80
C THR A 533 10.92 3.83 25.05
N THR A 534 11.41 3.53 23.84
CA THR A 534 12.30 4.36 23.02
C THR A 534 11.84 4.40 21.55
N VAL A 535 12.46 5.26 20.73
CA VAL A 535 12.37 5.18 19.26
C VAL A 535 13.55 4.36 18.72
N ALA A 536 13.37 3.70 17.57
CA ALA A 536 14.46 3.16 16.75
C ALA A 536 14.27 3.55 15.28
N LYS A 537 15.33 3.99 14.59
CA LYS A 537 15.35 4.14 13.12
C LYS A 537 15.93 2.84 12.56
N ALA A 538 15.14 2.08 11.81
CA ALA A 538 15.52 0.81 11.21
C ALA A 538 15.83 0.98 9.72
N THR A 539 16.82 0.26 9.18
CA THR A 539 17.20 0.39 7.76
C THR A 539 17.53 -0.94 7.06
N THR A 540 17.53 -0.90 5.73
CA THR A 540 17.87 -2.04 4.86
C THR A 540 19.38 -2.17 4.69
N ILE A 541 19.83 -3.34 4.22
CA ILE A 541 21.26 -3.67 4.10
C ILE A 541 22.08 -2.65 3.30
N TYR A 542 21.49 -2.01 2.28
CA TYR A 542 22.16 -1.03 1.42
C TYR A 542 22.35 0.35 2.04
N LEU A 543 21.69 0.61 3.18
CA LEU A 543 21.63 1.93 3.83
C LEU A 543 22.20 1.90 5.26
N VAL A 544 22.71 0.73 5.71
CA VAL A 544 23.38 0.58 7.01
C VAL A 544 24.52 1.59 7.17
N ASP A 545 25.35 1.78 6.15
CA ASP A 545 26.46 2.74 6.20
C ASP A 545 25.99 4.19 6.40
N ARG A 546 24.83 4.57 5.85
CA ARG A 546 24.24 5.91 6.05
C ARG A 546 23.66 6.06 7.46
N LEU A 547 23.05 5.02 8.01
CA LEU A 547 22.53 5.04 9.37
C LEU A 547 23.65 5.00 10.41
N LEU A 548 24.74 4.27 10.14
CA LEU A 548 25.97 4.31 10.95
C LEU A 548 26.65 5.69 10.86
N TRP A 549 26.68 6.31 9.67
CA TRP A 549 27.12 7.71 9.55
C TRP A 549 26.28 8.64 10.42
N GLU A 550 24.95 8.54 10.38
CA GLU A 550 24.05 9.30 11.25
C GLU A 550 24.37 9.08 12.74
N ALA A 551 24.61 7.84 13.16
CA ALA A 551 25.05 7.51 14.51
C ALA A 551 26.37 8.21 14.90
N THR A 552 27.36 8.31 14.00
CA THR A 552 28.60 9.06 14.29
C THR A 552 28.37 10.55 14.52
N ILE A 553 27.36 11.15 13.86
CA ILE A 553 26.96 12.53 14.12
C ILE A 553 26.34 12.64 15.53
N TYR A 554 25.42 11.75 15.91
CA TYR A 554 24.88 11.73 17.27
C TYR A 554 25.95 11.57 18.35
N GLU A 555 26.91 10.66 18.14
CA GLU A 555 28.05 10.44 19.03
C GLU A 555 28.88 11.71 19.24
N HIS A 556 29.13 12.48 18.18
CA HIS A 556 29.81 13.77 18.27
C HIS A 556 28.94 14.86 18.96
N LEU A 557 27.62 14.80 18.79
CA LEU A 557 26.66 15.71 19.43
C LEU A 557 26.31 15.33 20.89
N ARG A 558 26.98 14.34 21.50
CA ARG A 558 26.84 13.94 22.93
C ARG A 558 26.63 15.12 23.91
N PRO A 559 27.35 16.27 23.83
CA PRO A 559 27.17 17.37 24.79
C PRO A 559 25.78 18.03 24.78
N ILE A 560 25.03 17.93 23.68
CA ILE A 560 23.72 18.58 23.47
C ILE A 560 22.55 17.58 23.33
N GLN A 561 22.82 16.28 23.48
CA GLN A 561 21.80 15.23 23.51
C GLN A 561 20.84 15.42 24.69
N GLY A 562 19.55 15.20 24.44
CA GLY A 562 18.46 15.46 25.39
C GLY A 562 18.08 16.93 25.54
N ILE A 563 18.71 17.85 24.79
CA ILE A 563 18.45 19.30 24.86
C ILE A 563 18.07 19.86 23.48
N HIS A 564 18.90 19.60 22.47
CA HIS A 564 18.72 20.10 21.08
C HIS A 564 18.63 19.00 20.03
N VAL A 565 19.01 17.77 20.39
CA VAL A 565 18.89 16.55 19.58
C VAL A 565 18.51 15.38 20.50
N PRO A 566 17.88 14.32 19.99
CA PRO A 566 17.63 13.10 20.76
C PRO A 566 18.89 12.50 21.40
N VAL A 567 18.69 11.75 22.49
CA VAL A 567 19.71 10.89 23.10
C VAL A 567 19.89 9.66 22.22
N HIS A 568 21.13 9.33 21.90
CA HIS A 568 21.50 8.13 21.14
C HIS A 568 21.87 7.00 22.09
N LEU A 569 21.10 5.92 22.04
CA LEU A 569 21.29 4.75 22.92
C LEU A 569 22.20 3.70 22.29
N GLY A 570 22.52 3.80 20.99
CA GLY A 570 23.39 2.87 20.27
C GLY A 570 22.67 2.10 19.16
N ASN A 571 23.35 1.09 18.63
CA ASN A 571 22.99 0.43 17.38
C ASN A 571 23.03 -1.11 17.51
N ILE A 572 22.14 -1.81 16.80
CA ILE A 572 22.17 -3.27 16.69
C ILE A 572 21.98 -3.73 15.24
N ASN A 573 22.62 -4.85 14.91
CA ASN A 573 22.18 -5.71 13.81
C ASN A 573 21.05 -6.61 14.31
N LEU A 574 19.96 -6.69 13.56
CA LEU A 574 18.86 -7.62 13.84
C LEU A 574 19.31 -9.05 13.55
N VAL A 575 18.89 -10.00 14.39
CA VAL A 575 19.18 -11.44 14.19
C VAL A 575 18.29 -12.04 13.11
N ARG A 576 17.02 -11.61 13.05
CA ARG A 576 16.06 -11.92 11.98
C ARG A 576 15.63 -10.59 11.33
N PRO A 577 15.60 -10.47 9.99
CA PRO A 577 15.16 -9.23 9.35
C PRO A 577 13.70 -8.89 9.70
N LEU A 578 13.44 -7.62 9.96
CA LEU A 578 12.10 -7.07 10.11
C LEU A 578 11.55 -6.71 8.73
N PHE A 579 10.31 -7.08 8.41
CA PHE A 579 9.77 -7.04 7.06
C PHE A 579 8.51 -6.17 6.96
N GLU A 580 8.68 -4.95 6.44
CA GLU A 580 7.61 -4.03 6.05
C GLU A 580 7.66 -3.79 4.54
N GLY A 581 7.51 -4.87 3.78
CA GLY A 581 7.65 -4.89 2.32
C GLY A 581 9.11 -4.82 1.83
N PHE A 582 10.05 -4.42 2.68
CA PHE A 582 11.50 -4.59 2.50
C PHE A 582 12.15 -5.19 3.76
N ALA A 583 13.33 -5.81 3.60
CA ALA A 583 14.09 -6.41 4.69
C ALA A 583 14.93 -5.37 5.45
N LEU A 584 14.47 -4.97 6.63
CA LEU A 584 15.21 -4.17 7.60
C LEU A 584 16.16 -5.07 8.40
N VAL A 585 17.42 -4.69 8.52
CA VAL A 585 18.49 -5.54 9.10
C VAL A 585 19.28 -4.86 10.22
N HIS A 586 19.15 -3.55 10.37
CA HIS A 586 19.89 -2.75 11.35
C HIS A 586 18.98 -1.71 12.01
N MET A 587 19.20 -1.39 13.28
CA MET A 587 18.45 -0.40 14.05
C MET A 587 19.36 0.50 14.87
N MET A 588 19.14 1.81 14.79
CA MET A 588 19.70 2.84 15.67
C MET A 588 18.64 3.28 16.69
N PHE A 589 18.95 3.23 17.98
CA PHE A 589 18.01 3.61 19.05
C PHE A 589 18.19 5.06 19.49
N LEU A 590 17.09 5.81 19.53
CA LEU A 590 17.02 7.22 19.90
C LEU A 590 15.89 7.47 20.92
N SER A 591 16.07 8.43 21.83
CA SER A 591 14.95 8.94 22.63
C SER A 591 13.86 9.59 21.76
N PHE A 592 12.63 9.67 22.27
CA PHE A 592 11.52 10.28 21.51
C PHE A 592 11.67 11.80 21.39
N GLY A 593 12.00 12.27 20.18
CA GLY A 593 12.30 13.68 19.93
C GLY A 593 11.12 14.65 20.04
N GLY A 594 9.86 14.17 19.97
CA GLY A 594 8.66 15.00 20.08
C GLY A 594 7.73 14.92 18.87
N GLU A 595 6.83 15.90 18.75
CA GLU A 595 5.86 16.01 17.65
C GLU A 595 6.38 16.98 16.58
N LEU A 596 5.99 16.86 15.30
CA LEU A 596 6.42 17.80 14.24
C LEU A 596 6.18 19.26 14.66
N VAL A 597 7.19 20.13 14.54
CA VAL A 597 7.11 21.56 14.90
C VAL A 597 5.94 22.26 14.21
N GLY A 598 5.58 21.83 12.99
CA GLY A 598 4.42 22.31 12.26
C GLY A 598 3.10 22.16 13.03
N ARG A 599 2.98 21.25 14.01
CA ARG A 599 1.79 21.16 14.90
C ARG A 599 1.77 22.19 16.01
N HIS A 600 2.95 22.63 16.45
CA HIS A 600 3.11 23.54 17.59
C HIS A 600 3.18 25.01 17.17
N ILE A 601 3.71 25.30 15.97
CA ILE A 601 3.83 26.67 15.46
C ILE A 601 2.46 27.22 15.02
N THR A 602 2.22 28.48 15.40
CA THR A 602 1.03 29.28 15.12
C THR A 602 1.45 30.75 14.97
N ALA A 603 0.60 31.60 14.38
CA ALA A 603 0.85 33.05 14.30
C ALA A 603 1.12 33.72 15.68
N LYS A 604 0.65 33.12 16.79
CA LYS A 604 0.82 33.67 18.15
C LYS A 604 2.16 33.35 18.80
N ASN A 605 2.81 32.24 18.44
CA ASN A 605 4.08 31.78 19.04
C ASN A 605 5.23 31.66 18.03
N GLU A 606 5.02 32.05 16.76
CA GLU A 606 6.01 31.98 15.68
C GLU A 606 7.41 32.47 16.10
N VAL A 607 7.50 33.69 16.64
CA VAL A 607 8.77 34.32 17.03
C VAL A 607 9.51 33.51 18.10
N GLU A 608 8.79 32.92 19.06
CA GLU A 608 9.42 32.08 20.09
C GLU A 608 9.89 30.75 19.52
N VAL A 609 9.08 30.12 18.66
CA VAL A 609 9.40 28.85 18.02
C VAL A 609 10.61 29.00 17.09
N ILE A 610 10.64 30.03 16.23
CA ILE A 610 11.79 30.33 15.36
C ILE A 610 13.05 30.52 16.20
N ARG A 611 13.00 31.32 17.28
CA ARG A 611 14.14 31.51 18.17
C ARG A 611 14.65 30.20 18.79
N LYS A 612 13.76 29.26 19.12
CA LYS A 612 14.15 27.91 19.61
C LYS A 612 14.73 27.02 18.51
N VAL A 613 14.25 27.14 17.27
CA VAL A 613 14.88 26.50 16.08
C VAL A 613 16.30 27.03 15.91
N GLU A 614 16.48 28.35 15.81
CA GLU A 614 17.81 28.97 15.66
C GLU A 614 18.77 28.56 16.78
N ASN A 615 18.31 28.51 18.03
CA ASN A 615 19.17 28.13 19.16
C ASN A 615 19.64 26.69 19.08
N SER A 616 18.78 25.79 18.60
CA SER A 616 19.09 24.36 18.48
C SER A 616 20.02 24.09 17.30
N VAL A 617 19.81 24.81 16.19
CA VAL A 617 20.70 24.78 15.01
C VAL A 617 22.08 25.35 15.37
N ARG A 618 22.14 26.52 16.05
CA ARG A 618 23.39 27.12 16.57
C ARG A 618 24.13 26.24 17.57
N ALA A 619 23.42 25.39 18.33
CA ALA A 619 24.06 24.44 19.24
C ALA A 619 24.80 23.33 18.48
N ILE A 620 24.24 22.86 17.36
CA ILE A 620 24.82 21.84 16.48
C ILE A 620 26.04 22.40 15.72
N GLU A 621 25.94 23.62 15.18
CA GLU A 621 27.03 24.30 14.47
C GLU A 621 28.27 24.53 15.36
N ARG A 622 28.08 24.87 16.64
CA ARG A 622 29.18 25.08 17.60
C ARG A 622 30.02 23.84 17.82
N LEU A 623 29.46 22.65 17.54
CA LEU A 623 30.18 21.38 17.52
C LEU A 623 30.75 21.05 16.13
N GLY A 624 30.67 21.96 15.14
CA GLY A 624 31.24 21.77 13.82
C GLY A 624 30.43 20.83 12.91
N VAL A 625 29.13 20.69 13.15
CA VAL A 625 28.23 19.88 12.30
C VAL A 625 27.32 20.79 11.48
N GLN A 626 27.28 20.58 10.16
CA GLN A 626 26.32 21.21 9.25
C GLN A 626 25.24 20.20 8.86
N GLN A 627 23.96 20.57 9.04
CA GLN A 627 22.80 19.76 8.70
C GLN A 627 22.26 20.14 7.31
N ASN A 628 22.73 19.43 6.26
CA ASN A 628 22.38 19.71 4.86
C ASN A 628 20.94 19.25 4.46
N ASP A 629 20.11 18.85 5.43
CA ASP A 629 18.68 18.55 5.25
C ASP A 629 17.80 19.25 6.30
N LEU A 630 18.15 20.49 6.65
CA LEU A 630 17.37 21.30 7.58
C LEU A 630 16.02 21.70 6.96
N ALA A 631 14.94 21.04 7.39
CA ALA A 631 13.58 21.26 6.92
C ALA A 631 12.56 21.04 8.06
N PRO A 632 11.33 21.60 7.99
CA PRO A 632 10.32 21.46 9.04
C PRO A 632 9.96 20.01 9.44
N ARG A 633 10.13 19.04 8.53
CA ARG A 633 9.93 17.61 8.80
C ARG A 633 10.96 17.03 9.78
N ASN A 634 12.15 17.63 9.87
CA ASN A 634 13.28 17.17 10.68
C ASN A 634 13.41 18.01 11.97
N MET A 635 12.36 18.76 12.31
CA MET A 635 12.27 19.63 13.49
C MET A 635 11.09 19.20 14.36
N LEU A 636 11.38 18.73 15.58
CA LEU A 636 10.39 18.24 16.53
C LEU A 636 10.24 19.21 17.70
N TRP A 637 9.01 19.49 18.11
CA TRP A 637 8.71 20.14 19.37
C TRP A 637 8.69 19.09 20.49
N ASN A 638 9.69 19.15 21.37
CA ASN A 638 9.75 18.33 22.56
C ASN A 638 9.03 19.03 23.72
N ARG A 639 7.94 18.43 24.22
CA ARG A 639 7.13 19.01 25.31
C ARG A 639 7.78 18.93 26.69
N GLU A 640 8.64 17.94 26.93
CA GLU A 640 9.37 17.75 28.21
C GLU A 640 10.42 18.86 28.40
N ILE A 641 11.21 19.12 27.35
CA ILE A 641 12.27 20.15 27.35
C ILE A 641 11.70 21.55 27.02
N GLY A 642 10.49 21.62 26.44
CA GLY A 642 9.88 22.87 25.98
C GLY A 642 10.69 23.54 24.87
N SER A 643 11.33 22.74 24.00
CA SER A 643 12.31 23.20 23.00
C SER A 643 12.23 22.39 21.71
N ILE A 644 13.00 22.81 20.71
CA ILE A 644 13.14 22.10 19.44
C ILE A 644 14.23 21.04 19.54
N MET A 645 13.93 19.84 19.02
CA MET A 645 14.91 18.81 18.72
C MET A 645 15.07 18.67 17.21
N ILE A 646 16.31 18.72 16.75
CA ILE A 646 16.67 18.43 15.35
C ILE A 646 16.97 16.94 15.23
N ILE A 647 16.50 16.32 14.16
CA ILE A 647 16.70 14.91 13.83
C ILE A 647 17.26 14.74 12.41
N ASP A 648 17.43 13.48 12.00
CA ASP A 648 17.70 13.04 10.62
C ASP A 648 19.04 13.53 10.06
N PHE A 649 20.14 13.15 10.71
CA PHE A 649 21.51 13.61 10.36
C PHE A 649 22.17 12.80 9.24
N GLU A 650 21.43 11.97 8.50
CA GLU A 650 21.92 11.14 7.40
C GLU A 650 22.61 11.92 6.27
N ARG A 651 22.27 13.21 6.10
CA ARG A 651 22.90 14.14 5.12
C ARG A 651 23.86 15.15 5.78
N ALA A 652 24.05 15.09 7.10
CA ALA A 652 24.90 16.03 7.83
C ALA A 652 26.40 15.78 7.56
N LYS A 653 27.22 16.82 7.75
CA LYS A 653 28.67 16.78 7.51
C LYS A 653 29.44 17.49 8.62
N PHE A 654 30.62 16.98 8.94
CA PHE A 654 31.60 17.71 9.74
C PHE A 654 32.21 18.85 8.91
N VAL A 655 32.16 20.06 9.46
CA VAL A 655 32.78 21.26 8.90
C VAL A 655 34.01 21.59 9.74
N LYS A 656 35.19 21.61 9.10
CA LYS A 656 36.39 22.12 9.76
C LYS A 656 36.21 23.62 10.02
N PRO A 657 36.48 24.13 11.24
CA PRO A 657 36.58 25.56 11.45
C PRO A 657 37.62 26.13 10.48
N GLN A 658 37.21 27.07 9.62
CA GLN A 658 38.19 27.81 8.84
C GLN A 658 39.05 28.60 9.83
N ALA A 659 40.36 28.34 9.81
CA ALA A 659 41.29 29.11 10.62
C ALA A 659 41.17 30.59 10.22
N VAL A 660 40.76 31.43 11.17
CA VAL A 660 40.75 32.87 10.99
C VAL A 660 42.18 33.29 10.67
N LEU A 661 42.40 33.81 9.45
CA LEU A 661 43.70 34.32 9.03
C LEU A 661 44.19 35.32 10.07
N GLY A 662 45.37 35.04 10.63
CA GLY A 662 45.92 35.79 11.76
C GLY A 662 46.04 37.28 11.47
N VAL A 663 45.84 38.09 12.51
CA VAL A 663 45.94 39.55 12.47
C VAL A 663 47.25 39.96 11.78
N PRO A 664 47.23 40.81 10.73
CA PRO A 664 48.44 41.20 10.03
C PRO A 664 49.33 42.06 10.94
N SER A 665 50.55 41.58 11.20
CA SER A 665 51.55 42.27 12.01
C SER A 665 51.90 43.66 11.43
N PRO A 666 51.92 44.72 12.23
CA PRO A 666 52.22 46.06 11.73
C PRO A 666 53.72 46.29 11.57
N ASN A 667 54.23 46.29 10.33
CA ASN A 667 55.27 47.22 9.83
C ASN A 667 55.78 46.86 8.42
N GLN A 668 55.56 47.74 7.44
CA GLN A 668 56.64 48.44 6.71
C GLN A 668 56.08 49.57 5.82
N LYS A 669 56.93 50.53 5.42
CA LYS A 669 56.55 51.87 4.96
C LYS A 669 56.32 52.01 3.44
N ARG A 670 55.21 52.66 3.08
CA ARG A 670 54.98 53.61 1.95
C ARG A 670 55.79 53.46 0.64
N ARG A 671 55.05 53.36 -0.48
CA ARG A 671 54.99 54.43 -1.51
C ARG A 671 53.69 54.37 -2.35
N SER A 672 53.46 55.41 -3.14
CA SER A 672 52.22 55.76 -3.89
C SER A 672 51.95 54.85 -5.12
N SER A 673 50.84 54.90 -5.87
CA SER A 673 49.71 55.85 -5.97
C SER A 673 48.54 55.24 -6.76
N ALA A 674 47.32 55.74 -6.54
CA ALA A 674 46.16 55.79 -7.45
C ALA A 674 45.73 54.53 -8.25
N GLU A 675 44.55 54.00 -7.93
CA GLU A 675 43.34 54.18 -8.75
C GLU A 675 42.06 53.86 -7.96
N ARG A 676 40.96 54.58 -8.26
CA ARG A 676 39.64 54.36 -7.64
C ARG A 676 38.79 53.50 -8.57
N SER A 677 38.61 52.22 -8.22
CA SER A 677 37.65 51.32 -8.86
C SER A 677 36.65 50.84 -7.83
N LEU A 678 35.35 51.09 -8.08
CA LEU A 678 34.24 50.62 -7.25
C LEU A 678 34.06 49.10 -7.40
N VAL A 679 34.89 48.33 -6.70
CA VAL A 679 34.69 46.89 -6.56
C VAL A 679 33.63 46.67 -5.49
N LYS A 680 32.43 46.24 -5.91
CA LYS A 680 31.43 45.68 -4.99
C LYS A 680 32.07 44.54 -4.20
N GLN A 681 32.00 44.58 -2.88
CA GLN A 681 32.28 43.40 -2.08
C GLN A 681 31.27 42.30 -2.46
N PRO A 682 31.71 41.07 -2.76
CA PRO A 682 30.80 39.94 -2.77
C PRO A 682 30.44 39.65 -1.31
N GLU A 683 29.16 39.80 -0.97
CA GLU A 683 28.62 39.21 0.25
C GLU A 683 28.71 37.70 0.10
N TYR A 684 29.73 37.10 0.74
CA TYR A 684 29.84 35.66 0.87
C TYR A 684 28.79 35.19 1.90
N GLU A 685 27.56 34.99 1.44
CA GLU A 685 26.56 34.23 2.18
C GLU A 685 27.16 32.86 2.53
N THR A 686 27.37 32.61 3.82
CA THR A 686 27.73 31.27 4.27
C THR A 686 26.58 30.32 3.92
N PRO A 687 26.84 29.12 3.34
CA PRO A 687 25.78 28.17 2.97
C PRO A 687 24.80 27.86 4.10
N PHE A 688 25.31 27.92 5.32
CA PHE A 688 24.59 27.84 6.58
C PHE A 688 23.39 28.80 6.71
N LEU A 689 23.58 30.11 6.47
CA LEU A 689 22.50 31.10 6.60
C LEU A 689 21.38 30.83 5.58
N GLY A 690 21.74 30.34 4.39
CA GLY A 690 20.78 29.93 3.37
C GLY A 690 19.92 28.72 3.79
N GLU A 691 20.50 27.72 4.48
CA GLU A 691 19.75 26.55 4.96
C GLU A 691 18.78 26.90 6.08
N LEU A 692 19.22 27.64 7.10
CA LEU A 692 18.37 28.11 8.18
C LEU A 692 17.27 29.06 7.68
N GLY A 693 17.61 29.99 6.78
CA GLY A 693 16.66 30.91 6.15
C GLY A 693 15.58 30.17 5.34
N ARG A 694 15.97 29.17 4.52
CA ARG A 694 15.00 28.33 3.79
C ARG A 694 14.06 27.58 4.74
N ALA A 695 14.59 26.98 5.81
CA ALA A 695 13.79 26.23 6.76
C ALA A 695 12.77 27.13 7.50
N ILE A 696 13.18 28.34 7.92
CA ILE A 696 12.30 29.33 8.55
C ILE A 696 11.20 29.80 7.59
N SER A 697 11.52 30.08 6.32
CA SER A 697 10.52 30.43 5.31
C SER A 697 9.50 29.30 5.07
N GLN A 698 9.94 28.04 5.09
CA GLN A 698 9.04 26.89 5.02
C GLN A 698 8.16 26.75 6.27
N LEU A 699 8.66 27.08 7.47
CA LEU A 699 7.85 27.11 8.69
C LEU A 699 6.74 28.17 8.63
N ARG A 700 7.04 29.36 8.13
CA ARG A 700 6.04 30.44 7.95
C ARG A 700 4.93 30.03 6.97
N ALA A 701 5.31 29.43 5.84
CA ALA A 701 4.36 28.90 4.86
C ALA A 701 3.46 27.76 5.39
N LEU A 702 3.76 27.15 6.56
CA LEU A 702 2.86 26.21 7.23
C LEU A 702 1.79 26.90 8.09
N ILE A 703 2.02 28.15 8.50
CA ILE A 703 1.04 28.99 9.19
C ILE A 703 0.03 29.52 8.16
N GLU A 704 0.52 30.11 7.08
CA GLU A 704 -0.27 30.68 5.97
C GLU A 704 -1.18 29.67 5.24
N ARG A 705 -1.00 28.37 5.46
CA ARG A 705 -1.85 27.29 4.90
C ARG A 705 -2.93 26.78 5.85
N ARG A 706 -2.99 27.33 7.07
CA ARG A 706 -3.96 26.95 8.11
C ARG A 706 -4.96 28.05 8.45
N ASP A 707 -4.57 29.30 8.24
CA ASP A 707 -5.43 30.47 8.24
C ASP A 707 -6.15 30.62 6.88
#